data_AF-A0A0W0VGS2-F1
#
_entry.id   AF-A0A0W0VGS2-F1
#
_cell.length_a   1.000
_cell.length_b   1.000
_cell.length_c   1.000
_cell.angle_alpha   90.00
_cell.angle_beta   90.00
_cell.angle_gamma   90.00
#
_symmetry.space_group_name_H-M   'P 1'
#
loop_
_entity.id
_entity.type
_entity.pdbx_description
1 polymer ?
#
loop_
_entity_poly.entity_id
_entity_poly.type
_entity_poly.pdbx_seq_one_letter_code
_entity_poly.pdbx_strand_id
1 'polypeptide(L)'
;MSKNTLYNFIQQYVPSITHVKYLELAKDKQQHHYYRLELNQKTPIVLNNYTLLNHHISIYETEVRSNPQLSQYHYTAYFDDGKGSTYRLHVYFNAFDELTRNAAFAIQTENSFEVIESKELEESFIGLALQNTEPVINELRKKQATIVNDLETRYAQLEQELAELFETSKENYFLYLQKLEETCSVLQTLIPLVRHSTYNKIHHFLSRSQKTLIANLAQEESIEDAIAIKPDFGKKELEEATTTPAPSVKKTQSNQSNADSTAVSEFDKKFKQLVARFDAIKSADAEIQAKDLEDLLARTYEFSLLLSEKDATVTNLQNLENLRLNIYRLGEKLLPTLLVKKEFALASQLTSFHYLLKEKHLNWALQTRNPELLDFVLTHGDFNINSQEVHVKEKAYSSAVHACMSCHSDSSPMTDCLSILIKHGASLFVDSSNGLPLAYEIMTNDNHPFRGALLANREKTIDSVIFYKQLRAFVTDYLKREKVSQAAQKGFQEALDYYNTQIEILLAPEMQSASAKILQRKFTFFEEKHLGKLADKLRKDLELRAASKLLQEASRELLKLVNKGHIKRNSTNITDSLDNLDKLLVKWNIKLDDEYDFVKACTLKHLEGSLLLVNKKIQLLTIQKQMVPVHLNGKVSRRQKKLHREEAALLVEINELEKRFGFTQDFKQLDEGIDAIDKMDDAINELNQVVKGLEQMSRALESLNIKDMLHQFSALFSELPPELSKPIVTQIDKKVAELKEEQEEEQEKEVTLGRSI
;
A
#
# COMPACT_ATOMS: atom_id res chain seq x y z
N MET A 1 -15.20 9.70 15.66
CA MET A 1 -14.91 8.25 15.78
C MET A 1 -15.33 7.58 14.49
N SER A 2 -14.60 6.60 13.99
CA SER A 2 -14.98 5.84 12.80
C SER A 2 -16.24 5.02 13.09
N LYS A 3 -17.28 5.20 12.27
CA LYS A 3 -18.52 4.43 12.34
C LYS A 3 -18.22 2.99 11.90
N ASN A 4 -18.64 1.99 12.69
CA ASN A 4 -18.58 0.61 12.22
C ASN A 4 -19.79 0.31 11.34
N THR A 5 -19.60 0.32 10.02
CA THR A 5 -20.68 0.08 9.05
C THR A 5 -21.32 -1.30 9.21
N LEU A 6 -20.54 -2.30 9.64
CA LEU A 6 -21.03 -3.67 9.85
C LEU A 6 -21.97 -3.76 11.05
N TYR A 7 -21.69 -3.00 12.11
CA TYR A 7 -22.58 -2.90 13.27
C TYR A 7 -23.94 -2.30 12.87
N ASN A 8 -23.92 -1.18 12.15
CA ASN A 8 -25.14 -0.51 11.69
C ASN A 8 -25.94 -1.40 10.73
N PHE A 9 -25.25 -2.14 9.87
CA PHE A 9 -25.87 -3.11 8.98
C PHE A 9 -26.63 -4.19 9.75
N ILE A 10 -25.99 -4.78 10.77
CA ILE A 10 -26.63 -5.80 11.62
C ILE A 10 -27.87 -5.24 12.31
N GLN A 11 -27.76 -4.05 12.87
CA GLN A 11 -28.86 -3.39 13.57
C GLN A 11 -30.11 -3.22 12.72
N GLN A 12 -29.94 -2.93 11.42
CA GLN A 12 -31.04 -2.57 10.53
C GLN A 12 -31.59 -3.76 9.73
N TYR A 13 -30.75 -4.73 9.37
CA TYR A 13 -31.07 -5.66 8.28
C TYR A 13 -30.89 -7.15 8.58
N VAL A 14 -30.32 -7.50 9.73
CA VAL A 14 -29.89 -8.89 9.95
C VAL A 14 -30.75 -9.56 11.02
N PRO A 15 -31.83 -10.26 10.62
CA PRO A 15 -32.60 -11.09 11.53
C PRO A 15 -31.93 -12.46 11.77
N SER A 16 -31.16 -12.96 10.81
CA SER A 16 -30.48 -14.28 10.89
C SER A 16 -29.26 -14.37 9.95
N ILE A 17 -28.29 -15.22 10.33
CA ILE A 17 -27.03 -15.45 9.60
C ILE A 17 -26.73 -16.95 9.64
N THR A 18 -26.19 -17.48 8.55
CA THR A 18 -25.73 -18.88 8.50
C THR A 18 -24.57 -19.08 9.49
N HIS A 19 -24.43 -20.27 10.06
CA HIS A 19 -23.37 -20.60 11.04
C HIS A 19 -23.46 -19.88 12.40
N VAL A 20 -24.44 -19.00 12.59
CA VAL A 20 -24.73 -18.35 13.88
C VAL A 20 -25.90 -19.06 14.55
N LYS A 21 -25.77 -19.34 15.86
CA LYS A 21 -26.79 -19.96 16.70
C LYS A 21 -27.85 -18.93 17.11
N TYR A 22 -27.40 -17.79 17.61
CA TYR A 22 -28.22 -16.64 17.93
C TYR A 22 -27.37 -15.36 17.94
N LEU A 23 -28.06 -14.23 17.80
CA LEU A 23 -27.48 -12.90 17.79
C LEU A 23 -28.05 -12.11 18.99
N GLU A 24 -27.17 -11.56 19.83
CA GLU A 24 -27.57 -10.74 20.97
C GLU A 24 -26.88 -9.37 20.94
N LEU A 25 -27.59 -8.32 21.36
CA LEU A 25 -27.00 -7.01 21.65
C LEU A 25 -26.52 -7.02 23.10
N ALA A 26 -25.23 -6.84 23.30
CA ALA A 26 -24.57 -6.89 24.60
C ALA A 26 -23.84 -5.58 24.91
N LYS A 27 -23.39 -5.43 26.17
CA LYS A 27 -22.57 -4.31 26.62
C LYS A 27 -21.29 -4.81 27.27
N ASP A 28 -20.18 -4.15 26.95
CA ASP A 28 -18.91 -4.46 27.60
C ASP A 28 -18.83 -3.84 29.01
N LYS A 29 -17.70 -4.04 29.69
CA LYS A 29 -17.47 -3.46 31.03
C LYS A 29 -17.47 -1.92 31.03
N GLN A 30 -17.25 -1.30 29.88
CA GLN A 30 -17.21 0.15 29.67
C GLN A 30 -18.56 0.69 29.15
N GLN A 31 -19.61 -0.13 29.11
CA GLN A 31 -20.94 0.18 28.59
C GLN A 31 -21.00 0.46 27.08
N HIS A 32 -19.99 0.05 26.31
CA HIS A 32 -20.05 0.11 24.85
C HIS A 32 -20.91 -1.03 24.31
N HIS A 33 -21.78 -0.72 23.34
CA HIS A 33 -22.62 -1.71 22.69
C HIS A 33 -21.84 -2.52 21.66
N TYR A 34 -22.14 -3.81 21.60
CA TYR A 34 -21.65 -4.69 20.56
C TYR A 34 -22.67 -5.79 20.27
N TYR A 35 -22.70 -6.24 19.03
CA TYR A 35 -23.41 -7.46 18.67
C TYR A 35 -22.53 -8.66 18.93
N ARG A 36 -23.07 -9.64 19.65
CA ARG A 36 -22.44 -10.93 19.89
C ARG A 36 -23.17 -11.98 19.05
N LEU A 37 -22.42 -12.58 18.14
CA LEU A 37 -22.89 -13.64 17.25
C LEU A 37 -22.34 -14.96 17.81
N GLU A 38 -23.18 -15.69 18.56
CA GLU A 38 -22.79 -17.00 19.09
C GLU A 38 -22.75 -18.00 17.95
N LEU A 39 -21.62 -18.69 17.76
CA LEU A 39 -21.41 -19.54 16.60
C LEU A 39 -21.88 -20.98 16.85
N ASN A 40 -22.24 -21.68 15.76
CA ASN A 40 -22.70 -23.06 15.82
C ASN A 40 -21.52 -24.03 16.01
N GLN A 41 -21.54 -24.78 17.11
CA GLN A 41 -20.62 -25.89 17.35
C GLN A 41 -21.25 -27.20 16.91
N LYS A 42 -20.97 -27.64 15.67
CA LYS A 42 -21.50 -28.91 15.12
C LYS A 42 -20.77 -30.13 15.68
N THR A 43 -19.49 -29.98 16.03
CA THR A 43 -18.63 -31.05 16.51
C THR A 43 -17.80 -30.57 17.71
N PRO A 44 -17.46 -31.44 18.67
CA PRO A 44 -16.52 -31.10 19.72
C PRO A 44 -15.18 -30.72 19.10
N ILE A 45 -14.70 -29.51 19.40
CA ILE A 45 -13.39 -29.02 18.95
C ILE A 45 -12.45 -29.16 20.13
N VAL A 46 -11.40 -29.95 19.97
CA VAL A 46 -10.35 -30.14 20.98
C VAL A 46 -9.04 -29.65 20.39
N LEU A 47 -8.43 -28.66 21.05
CA LEU A 47 -7.11 -28.12 20.73
C LEU A 47 -6.14 -28.53 21.83
N ASN A 48 -5.30 -29.52 21.54
CA ASN A 48 -4.43 -30.18 22.52
C ASN A 48 -5.23 -30.69 23.74
N ASN A 49 -5.02 -30.09 24.92
CA ASN A 49 -5.71 -30.46 26.16
C ASN A 49 -6.93 -29.58 26.45
N TYR A 50 -7.30 -28.69 25.52
CA TYR A 50 -8.36 -27.70 25.69
C TYR A 50 -9.58 -28.07 24.85
N THR A 51 -10.71 -28.32 25.50
CA THR A 51 -11.99 -28.58 24.83
C THR A 51 -12.76 -27.28 24.69
N LEU A 52 -13.15 -26.93 23.47
CA LEU A 52 -13.95 -25.74 23.20
C LEU A 52 -15.35 -25.90 23.79
N LEU A 53 -15.70 -25.00 24.71
CA LEU A 53 -17.01 -24.93 25.36
C LEU A 53 -18.02 -24.14 24.53
N ASN A 54 -17.60 -22.95 24.10
CA ASN A 54 -18.41 -22.05 23.28
C ASN A 54 -17.52 -20.97 22.63
N HIS A 55 -18.07 -20.31 21.61
CA HIS A 55 -17.36 -19.28 20.86
C HIS A 55 -18.31 -18.32 20.17
N HIS A 56 -17.84 -17.09 19.96
CA HIS A 56 -18.63 -16.04 19.33
C HIS A 56 -17.77 -15.00 18.62
N ILE A 57 -18.44 -14.20 17.79
CA ILE A 57 -17.88 -13.00 17.17
C ILE A 57 -18.52 -11.78 17.81
N SER A 58 -17.70 -10.82 18.22
CA SER A 58 -18.15 -9.54 18.76
C SER A 58 -17.89 -8.42 17.73
N ILE A 59 -18.92 -7.66 17.37
CA ILE A 59 -18.86 -6.53 16.44
C ILE A 59 -19.30 -5.27 17.18
N TYR A 60 -18.38 -4.30 17.34
CA TYR A 60 -18.59 -3.12 18.18
C TYR A 60 -19.22 -1.95 17.42
N GLU A 61 -19.99 -1.12 18.12
CA GLU A 61 -20.61 0.10 17.58
C GLU A 61 -19.56 1.08 17.01
N THR A 62 -18.43 1.21 17.69
CA THR A 62 -17.34 2.14 17.32
C THR A 62 -16.06 1.39 17.01
N GLU A 63 -15.43 1.74 15.88
CA GLU A 63 -14.07 1.28 15.55
C GLU A 63 -13.06 2.35 15.99
N VAL A 64 -12.00 1.96 16.69
CA VAL A 64 -10.86 2.85 17.00
C VAL A 64 -9.59 2.23 16.44
N ARG A 65 -9.15 2.73 15.28
CA ARG A 65 -7.96 2.21 14.57
C ARG A 65 -6.68 2.19 15.40
N SER A 66 -6.54 3.09 16.38
CA SER A 66 -5.37 3.17 17.26
C SER A 66 -5.44 2.26 18.49
N ASN A 67 -6.60 1.66 18.78
CA ASN A 67 -6.77 0.75 19.91
C ASN A 67 -7.14 -0.65 19.40
N PRO A 68 -6.23 -1.64 19.47
CA PRO A 68 -6.50 -3.01 19.04
C PRO A 68 -7.68 -3.68 19.75
N GLN A 69 -8.07 -3.23 20.95
CA GLN A 69 -9.24 -3.75 21.67
C GLN A 69 -10.58 -3.29 21.07
N LEU A 70 -10.55 -2.24 20.24
CA LEU A 70 -11.68 -1.66 19.53
C LEU A 70 -11.49 -1.82 18.02
N SER A 71 -10.96 -2.98 17.63
CA SER A 71 -10.93 -3.44 16.24
C SER A 71 -12.36 -3.57 15.69
N GLN A 72 -12.53 -3.69 14.37
CA GLN A 72 -13.87 -3.75 13.77
C GLN A 72 -14.69 -4.93 14.35
N TYR A 73 -14.04 -6.07 14.53
CA TYR A 73 -14.60 -7.23 15.20
C TYR A 73 -13.52 -8.07 15.89
N HIS A 74 -13.92 -8.97 16.78
CA HIS A 74 -13.02 -9.97 17.35
C HIS A 74 -13.72 -11.30 17.60
N TYR A 75 -12.92 -12.36 17.60
CA TYR A 75 -13.34 -13.71 17.93
C TYR A 75 -13.03 -14.01 19.39
N THR A 76 -14.00 -14.54 20.13
CA THR A 76 -13.84 -15.03 21.49
C THR A 76 -14.17 -16.51 21.55
N ALA A 77 -13.32 -17.30 22.19
CA ALA A 77 -13.57 -18.71 22.48
C ALA A 77 -13.28 -19.03 23.94
N TYR A 78 -14.10 -19.88 24.56
CA TYR A 78 -13.85 -20.40 25.90
C TYR A 78 -13.53 -21.89 25.84
N PHE A 79 -12.56 -22.30 26.65
CA PHE A 79 -12.08 -23.67 26.71
C PHE A 79 -12.09 -24.21 28.14
N ASP A 80 -12.23 -25.52 28.28
CA ASP A 80 -11.99 -26.27 29.52
C ASP A 80 -10.76 -27.18 29.33
N ASP A 81 -9.92 -27.30 30.38
CA ASP A 81 -8.72 -28.15 30.35
C ASP A 81 -8.93 -29.57 30.90
N GLY A 82 -10.18 -29.98 31.14
CA GLY A 82 -10.54 -31.25 31.76
C GLY A 82 -10.21 -31.34 33.25
N LYS A 83 -9.55 -30.33 33.83
CA LYS A 83 -9.25 -30.19 35.27
C LYS A 83 -10.18 -29.19 35.95
N GLY A 84 -11.17 -28.67 35.21
CA GLY A 84 -12.16 -27.72 35.69
C GLY A 84 -11.72 -26.26 35.61
N SER A 85 -10.59 -25.95 34.96
CA SER A 85 -10.19 -24.56 34.72
C SER A 85 -10.70 -24.06 33.38
N THR A 86 -11.32 -22.88 33.39
CA THR A 86 -11.83 -22.22 32.18
C THR A 86 -10.79 -21.26 31.63
N TYR A 87 -10.63 -21.26 30.31
CA TYR A 87 -9.74 -20.37 29.57
C TYR A 87 -10.53 -19.56 28.57
N ARG A 88 -10.01 -18.39 28.21
CA ARG A 88 -10.61 -17.49 27.23
C ARG A 88 -9.56 -17.02 26.23
N LEU A 89 -9.87 -17.21 24.96
CA LEU A 89 -9.11 -16.75 23.81
C LEU A 89 -9.78 -15.50 23.22
N HIS A 90 -8.99 -14.50 22.86
CA HIS A 90 -9.40 -13.36 22.05
C HIS A 90 -8.48 -13.18 20.83
N VAL A 91 -9.07 -13.01 19.65
CA VAL A 91 -8.36 -12.73 18.39
C VAL A 91 -9.03 -11.57 17.65
N TYR A 92 -8.28 -10.52 17.32
CA TYR A 92 -8.83 -9.21 16.91
C TYR A 92 -8.54 -8.89 15.45
N PHE A 93 -9.56 -8.45 14.73
CA PHE A 93 -9.51 -8.22 13.29
C PHE A 93 -9.92 -6.79 12.90
N ASN A 94 -9.21 -6.21 11.94
CA ASN A 94 -9.55 -4.89 11.39
C ASN A 94 -10.61 -4.98 10.27
N ALA A 95 -10.90 -3.85 9.64
CA ALA A 95 -11.84 -3.74 8.53
C ALA A 95 -11.43 -4.46 7.23
N PHE A 96 -10.20 -4.98 7.16
CA PHE A 96 -9.65 -5.76 6.06
C PHE A 96 -9.42 -7.22 6.46
N ASP A 97 -9.95 -7.66 7.60
CA ASP A 97 -9.80 -9.02 8.13
C ASP A 97 -8.36 -9.38 8.51
N GLU A 98 -7.49 -8.37 8.68
CA GLU A 98 -6.12 -8.54 9.15
C GLU A 98 -6.08 -8.56 10.69
N LEU A 99 -5.19 -9.39 11.24
CA LEU A 99 -4.94 -9.44 12.66
C LEU A 99 -4.34 -8.13 13.16
N THR A 100 -4.97 -7.51 14.15
CA THR A 100 -4.48 -6.27 14.76
C THR A 100 -3.45 -6.50 15.86
N ARG A 101 -3.43 -7.71 16.44
CA ARG A 101 -2.48 -8.15 17.47
C ARG A 101 -2.40 -9.67 17.56
N ASN A 102 -1.40 -10.15 18.30
CA ASN A 102 -1.28 -11.56 18.70
C ASN A 102 -2.53 -12.03 19.47
N ALA A 103 -2.82 -13.32 19.38
CA ALA A 103 -3.90 -13.95 20.13
C ALA A 103 -3.68 -13.77 21.65
N ALA A 104 -4.72 -13.38 22.37
CA ALA A 104 -4.68 -13.22 23.82
C ALA A 104 -5.41 -14.38 24.49
N PHE A 105 -4.64 -15.30 25.09
CA PHE A 105 -5.17 -16.43 25.85
C PHE A 105 -5.06 -16.15 27.35
N ALA A 106 -6.13 -16.38 28.10
CA ALA A 106 -6.20 -16.06 29.52
C ALA A 106 -6.91 -17.14 30.32
N ILE A 107 -6.47 -17.39 31.55
CA ILE A 107 -7.12 -18.32 32.49
C ILE A 107 -8.09 -17.56 33.40
N GLN A 108 -9.22 -18.19 33.74
CA GLN A 108 -10.16 -17.66 34.70
C GLN A 108 -9.60 -17.74 36.12
N THR A 109 -9.50 -16.59 36.80
CA THR A 109 -9.23 -16.46 38.23
C THR A 109 -10.51 -16.03 38.97
N GLU A 110 -10.49 -15.94 40.30
CA GLU A 110 -11.69 -15.71 41.14
C GLU A 110 -12.55 -14.51 40.67
N ASN A 111 -11.94 -13.43 40.17
CA ASN A 111 -12.65 -12.22 39.76
C ASN A 111 -12.29 -11.72 38.34
N SER A 112 -11.40 -12.40 37.60
CA SER A 112 -10.92 -11.88 36.32
C SER A 112 -10.34 -12.97 35.39
N PHE A 113 -9.82 -12.54 34.24
CA PHE A 113 -9.08 -13.39 33.33
C PHE A 113 -7.66 -12.84 33.21
N GLU A 114 -6.66 -13.65 33.53
CA GLU A 114 -5.26 -13.27 33.49
C GLU A 114 -4.57 -13.88 32.26
N VAL A 115 -3.88 -13.05 31.49
CA VAL A 115 -3.23 -13.46 30.23
C VAL A 115 -2.06 -14.39 30.54
N ILE A 116 -2.02 -15.52 29.86
CA ILE A 116 -0.97 -16.53 29.98
C ILE A 116 -0.17 -16.62 28.68
N GLU A 117 1.11 -16.91 28.83
CA GLU A 117 1.98 -17.15 27.68
C GLU A 117 1.56 -18.44 26.97
N SER A 118 1.19 -18.32 25.70
CA SER A 118 0.62 -19.41 24.89
C SER A 118 1.22 -19.44 23.49
N LYS A 119 2.51 -19.07 23.38
CA LYS A 119 3.23 -18.98 22.10
C LYS A 119 3.17 -20.28 21.28
N GLU A 120 3.17 -21.43 21.95
CA GLU A 120 3.11 -22.75 21.32
C GLU A 120 1.74 -23.06 20.68
N LEU A 121 0.67 -22.40 21.15
CA LEU A 121 -0.71 -22.62 20.70
C LEU A 121 -1.23 -21.51 19.78
N GLU A 122 -0.47 -20.43 19.65
CA GLU A 122 -0.89 -19.21 18.96
C GLU A 122 -1.40 -19.48 17.54
N GLU A 123 -0.74 -20.38 16.80
CA GLU A 123 -1.18 -20.78 15.45
C GLU A 123 -2.53 -21.46 15.45
N SER A 124 -2.72 -22.43 16.36
CA SER A 124 -3.97 -23.20 16.44
C SER A 124 -5.13 -22.29 16.85
N PHE A 125 -4.86 -21.27 17.66
CA PHE A 125 -5.82 -20.25 18.03
C PHE A 125 -6.18 -19.31 16.88
N ILE A 126 -5.18 -18.86 16.11
CA ILE A 126 -5.40 -18.03 14.91
C ILE A 126 -6.18 -18.82 13.85
N GLY A 127 -5.77 -20.07 13.57
CA GLY A 127 -6.46 -20.96 12.64
C GLY A 127 -7.91 -21.19 13.04
N LEU A 128 -8.17 -21.50 14.32
CA LEU A 128 -9.53 -21.64 14.84
C LEU A 128 -10.36 -20.36 14.63
N ALA A 129 -9.80 -19.19 14.92
CA ALA A 129 -10.50 -17.92 14.75
C ALA A 129 -10.84 -17.66 13.28
N LEU A 130 -9.89 -17.82 12.36
CA LEU A 130 -10.10 -17.59 10.92
C LEU A 130 -11.18 -18.52 10.37
N GLN A 131 -11.09 -19.83 10.64
CA GLN A 131 -12.04 -20.82 10.15
C GLN A 131 -13.49 -20.57 10.58
N ASN A 132 -13.69 -19.97 11.75
CA ASN A 132 -15.03 -19.72 12.30
C ASN A 132 -15.53 -18.30 12.03
N THR A 133 -14.64 -17.33 11.79
CA THR A 133 -15.04 -15.94 11.51
C THR A 133 -15.25 -15.67 10.03
N GLU A 134 -14.39 -16.20 9.17
CA GLU A 134 -14.40 -15.89 7.73
C GLU A 134 -15.75 -16.16 7.06
N PRO A 135 -16.42 -17.32 7.25
CA PRO A 135 -17.71 -17.58 6.60
C PRO A 135 -18.80 -16.59 7.00
N VAL A 136 -18.84 -16.21 8.28
CA VAL A 136 -19.86 -15.32 8.85
C VAL A 136 -19.62 -13.88 8.42
N ILE A 137 -18.37 -13.41 8.51
CA ILE A 137 -17.99 -12.04 8.16
C ILE A 137 -18.13 -11.81 6.65
N ASN A 138 -17.74 -12.79 5.82
CA ASN A 138 -17.94 -12.72 4.37
C ASN A 138 -19.41 -12.69 3.98
N GLU A 139 -20.26 -13.51 4.61
CA GLU A 139 -21.72 -13.47 4.37
C GLU A 139 -22.30 -12.09 4.69
N LEU A 140 -21.95 -11.54 5.87
CA LEU A 140 -22.43 -10.23 6.29
C LEU A 140 -22.00 -9.11 5.34
N ARG A 141 -20.72 -9.10 4.94
CA ARG A 141 -20.17 -8.09 4.03
C ARG A 141 -20.79 -8.18 2.63
N LYS A 142 -21.03 -9.39 2.12
CA LYS A 142 -21.74 -9.58 0.85
C LYS A 142 -23.17 -9.05 0.90
N LYS A 143 -23.94 -9.39 1.94
CA LYS A 143 -25.31 -8.87 2.11
C LYS A 143 -25.32 -7.35 2.27
N GLN A 144 -24.37 -6.79 3.03
CA GLN A 144 -24.21 -5.35 3.17
C GLN A 144 -23.96 -4.68 1.81
N ALA A 145 -23.02 -5.21 1.01
CA ALA A 145 -22.71 -4.68 -0.30
C ALA A 145 -23.92 -4.69 -1.25
N THR A 146 -24.71 -5.76 -1.25
CA THR A 146 -25.96 -5.84 -2.02
C THR A 146 -26.94 -4.75 -1.61
N ILE A 147 -27.21 -4.61 -0.30
CA ILE A 147 -28.16 -3.61 0.21
C ILE A 147 -27.68 -2.18 -0.06
N VAL A 148 -26.39 -1.90 0.11
CA VAL A 148 -25.81 -0.60 -0.25
C VAL A 148 -26.01 -0.31 -1.73
N ASN A 149 -25.73 -1.27 -2.62
CA ASN A 149 -25.90 -1.08 -4.06
C ASN A 149 -27.38 -0.85 -4.44
N ASP A 150 -28.32 -1.55 -3.80
CA ASP A 150 -29.75 -1.36 -4.02
C ASP A 150 -30.21 0.03 -3.56
N LEU A 151 -29.77 0.48 -2.38
CA LEU A 151 -30.06 1.81 -1.85
C LEU A 151 -29.46 2.91 -2.72
N GLU A 152 -28.23 2.75 -3.20
CA GLU A 152 -27.60 3.70 -4.12
C GLU A 152 -28.31 3.78 -5.47
N THR A 153 -28.77 2.62 -5.98
CA THR A 153 -29.55 2.57 -7.22
C THR A 153 -30.89 3.27 -7.03
N ARG A 154 -31.56 3.04 -5.90
CA ARG A 154 -32.81 3.72 -5.56
C ARG A 154 -32.62 5.22 -5.38
N TYR A 155 -31.53 5.64 -4.72
CA TYR A 155 -31.17 7.05 -4.58
C TYR A 155 -30.97 7.71 -5.95
N ALA A 156 -30.20 7.10 -6.85
CA ALA A 156 -29.95 7.65 -8.18
C ALA A 156 -31.25 7.78 -9.01
N GLN A 157 -32.17 6.82 -8.91
CA GLN A 157 -33.50 6.92 -9.53
C GLN A 157 -34.32 8.07 -8.96
N LEU A 158 -34.39 8.21 -7.63
CA LEU A 158 -35.12 9.28 -6.98
C LEU A 158 -34.53 10.66 -7.28
N GLU A 159 -33.21 10.77 -7.39
CA GLU A 159 -32.53 12.00 -7.80
C GLU A 159 -32.90 12.40 -9.23
N GLN A 160 -33.00 11.43 -10.14
CA GLN A 160 -33.49 11.67 -11.50
C GLN A 160 -34.97 12.08 -11.52
N GLU A 161 -35.83 11.35 -10.80
CA GLU A 161 -37.27 11.67 -10.68
C GLU A 161 -37.48 13.07 -10.09
N LEU A 162 -36.71 13.44 -9.06
CA LEU A 162 -36.73 14.78 -8.48
C LEU A 162 -36.33 15.85 -9.49
N ALA A 163 -35.29 15.61 -10.30
CA ALA A 163 -34.87 16.54 -11.35
C ALA A 163 -35.94 16.71 -12.43
N GLU A 164 -36.66 15.64 -12.81
CA GLU A 164 -37.73 15.68 -13.82
C GLU A 164 -39.01 16.37 -13.28
N LEU A 165 -39.44 16.04 -12.07
CA LEU A 165 -40.58 16.68 -11.39
C LEU A 165 -40.34 18.17 -11.13
N PHE A 166 -39.07 18.53 -10.97
CA PHE A 166 -38.64 19.91 -10.81
C PHE A 166 -38.79 20.72 -12.12
N GLU A 167 -38.63 20.10 -13.29
CA GLU A 167 -38.82 20.77 -14.60
C GLU A 167 -40.31 20.96 -14.97
N THR A 168 -41.22 20.23 -14.32
CA THR A 168 -42.66 20.21 -14.63
C THR A 168 -43.53 20.97 -13.61
N SER A 169 -43.59 22.31 -13.75
CA SER A 169 -44.63 23.25 -13.24
C SER A 169 -45.04 23.18 -11.75
N LYS A 170 -45.64 24.26 -11.23
CA LYS A 170 -46.16 24.40 -9.84
C LYS A 170 -47.20 23.34 -9.45
N GLU A 171 -47.79 22.64 -10.42
CA GLU A 171 -48.87 21.66 -10.22
C GLU A 171 -48.41 20.32 -9.61
N ASN A 172 -47.10 20.02 -9.61
CA ASN A 172 -46.55 18.78 -9.05
C ASN A 172 -45.90 18.95 -7.66
N TYR A 173 -46.17 20.05 -6.96
CA TYR A 173 -45.47 20.41 -5.71
C TYR A 173 -45.62 19.38 -4.58
N PHE A 174 -46.81 18.80 -4.40
CA PHE A 174 -47.04 17.74 -3.40
C PHE A 174 -46.27 16.46 -3.74
N LEU A 175 -46.26 16.07 -5.02
CA LEU A 175 -45.52 14.90 -5.50
C LEU A 175 -44.00 15.11 -5.35
N TYR A 176 -43.51 16.31 -5.59
CA TYR A 176 -42.12 16.68 -5.33
C TYR A 176 -41.75 16.55 -3.85
N LEU A 177 -42.59 17.06 -2.94
CA LEU A 177 -42.37 16.91 -1.49
C LEU A 177 -42.37 15.45 -1.04
N GLN A 178 -43.28 14.63 -1.56
CA GLN A 178 -43.32 13.19 -1.29
C GLN A 178 -42.02 12.51 -1.74
N LYS A 179 -41.54 12.83 -2.95
CA LYS A 179 -40.28 12.28 -3.48
C LYS A 179 -39.05 12.76 -2.72
N LEU A 180 -39.07 13.99 -2.22
CA LEU A 180 -38.03 14.55 -1.37
C LEU A 180 -37.99 13.82 -0.02
N GLU A 181 -39.15 13.47 0.54
CA GLU A 181 -39.26 12.65 1.75
C GLU A 181 -38.73 11.22 1.53
N GLU A 182 -39.15 10.58 0.44
CA GLU A 182 -38.62 9.26 0.02
C GLU A 182 -37.08 9.30 -0.10
N THR A 183 -36.53 10.34 -0.72
CA THR A 183 -35.09 10.53 -0.89
C THR A 183 -34.38 10.72 0.45
N CYS A 184 -34.94 11.55 1.34
CA CYS A 184 -34.39 11.75 2.68
C CYS A 184 -34.40 10.44 3.48
N SER A 185 -35.45 9.64 3.36
CA SER A 185 -35.58 8.33 4.02
C SER A 185 -34.54 7.34 3.51
N VAL A 186 -34.38 7.21 2.18
CA VAL A 186 -33.34 6.35 1.57
C VAL A 186 -31.94 6.77 2.04
N LEU A 187 -31.65 8.08 2.06
CA LEU A 187 -30.36 8.59 2.54
C LEU A 187 -30.13 8.33 4.03
N GLN A 188 -31.14 8.50 4.89
CA GLN A 188 -31.03 8.18 6.33
C GLN A 188 -30.61 6.73 6.56
N THR A 189 -31.11 5.83 5.72
CA THR A 189 -30.80 4.41 5.77
C THR A 189 -29.43 4.08 5.16
N LEU A 190 -29.01 4.78 4.10
CA LEU A 190 -27.73 4.56 3.43
C LEU A 190 -26.52 5.11 4.20
N ILE A 191 -26.64 6.32 4.78
CA ILE A 191 -25.57 7.02 5.52
C ILE A 191 -24.83 6.15 6.55
N PRO A 192 -25.50 5.35 7.41
CA PRO A 192 -24.80 4.54 8.42
C PRO A 192 -24.09 3.31 7.85
N LEU A 193 -24.38 2.92 6.60
CA LEU A 193 -23.83 1.72 5.94
C LEU A 193 -22.57 2.00 5.12
N VAL A 194 -22.23 3.27 4.87
CA VAL A 194 -21.07 3.70 4.10
C VAL A 194 -20.08 4.51 4.95
N ARG A 195 -18.81 4.56 4.55
CA ARG A 195 -17.75 5.28 5.29
C ARG A 195 -17.64 6.75 4.91
N HIS A 196 -17.96 7.11 3.67
CA HIS A 196 -17.83 8.48 3.18
C HIS A 196 -18.95 9.40 3.71
N SER A 197 -18.67 10.71 3.78
CA SER A 197 -19.59 11.70 4.38
C SER A 197 -20.53 12.37 3.37
N THR A 198 -20.38 12.12 2.07
CA THR A 198 -21.11 12.82 0.99
C THR A 198 -22.63 12.71 1.15
N TYR A 199 -23.17 11.51 1.34
CA TYR A 199 -24.61 11.33 1.50
C TYR A 199 -25.18 12.07 2.72
N ASN A 200 -24.37 12.26 3.77
CA ASN A 200 -24.78 13.06 4.92
C ASN A 200 -24.89 14.54 4.57
N LYS A 201 -23.97 15.09 3.76
CA LYS A 201 -24.05 16.47 3.27
C LYS A 201 -25.28 16.69 2.38
N ILE A 202 -25.54 15.73 1.48
CA ILE A 202 -26.71 15.73 0.60
C ILE A 202 -28.00 15.68 1.42
N HIS A 203 -28.09 14.75 2.39
CA HIS A 203 -29.24 14.61 3.27
C HIS A 203 -29.53 15.86 4.08
N HIS A 204 -28.51 16.47 4.70
CA HIS A 204 -28.68 17.70 5.47
C HIS A 204 -29.28 18.83 4.62
N PHE A 205 -28.81 18.96 3.39
CA PHE A 205 -29.34 19.95 2.46
C PHE A 205 -30.80 19.65 2.08
N LEU A 206 -31.09 18.43 1.59
CA LEU A 206 -32.43 18.03 1.16
C LEU A 206 -33.47 18.10 2.30
N SER A 207 -33.10 17.64 3.50
CA SER A 207 -33.98 17.69 4.68
C SER A 207 -34.29 19.13 5.09
N ARG A 208 -33.35 20.07 4.88
CA ARG A 208 -33.61 21.49 5.14
C ARG A 208 -34.51 22.11 4.07
N SER A 209 -34.26 21.79 2.80
CA SER A 209 -35.14 22.19 1.70
C SER A 209 -36.57 21.73 2.01
N GLN A 210 -36.75 20.47 2.42
CA GLN A 210 -38.03 19.90 2.83
C GLN A 210 -38.68 20.70 3.96
N LYS A 211 -37.96 20.96 5.07
CA LYS A 211 -38.48 21.73 6.22
C LYS A 211 -38.94 23.13 5.83
N THR A 212 -38.18 23.80 4.96
CA THR A 212 -38.50 25.17 4.54
C THR A 212 -39.73 25.19 3.63
N LEU A 213 -39.84 24.21 2.73
CA LEU A 213 -41.01 24.05 1.85
C LEU A 213 -42.30 23.74 2.63
N ILE A 214 -42.22 22.90 3.68
CA ILE A 214 -43.36 22.62 4.57
C ILE A 214 -43.76 23.87 5.38
N ALA A 215 -42.79 24.62 5.91
CA ALA A 215 -43.09 25.84 6.66
C ALA A 215 -43.79 26.90 5.82
N ASN A 216 -43.42 27.02 4.53
CA ASN A 216 -44.08 27.93 3.59
C ASN A 216 -45.52 27.51 3.27
N LEU A 217 -45.79 26.20 3.10
CA LEU A 217 -47.17 25.70 2.91
C LEU A 217 -48.07 26.03 4.09
N ALA A 218 -47.57 25.83 5.32
CA ALA A 218 -48.34 26.11 6.53
C ALA A 218 -48.66 27.62 6.70
N GLN A 219 -47.82 28.50 6.13
CA GLN A 219 -48.08 29.94 6.10
C GLN A 219 -49.11 30.34 5.03
N GLU A 220 -49.11 29.69 3.86
CA GLU A 220 -50.10 29.94 2.80
C GLU A 220 -51.52 29.48 3.21
N GLU A 221 -51.66 28.30 3.83
CA GLU A 221 -52.95 27.81 4.35
C GLU A 221 -53.51 28.69 5.49
N SER A 222 -52.62 29.22 6.36
CA SER A 222 -53.01 30.15 7.44
C SER A 222 -53.53 31.51 6.93
N ILE A 223 -53.21 31.90 5.70
CA ILE A 223 -53.66 33.17 5.10
C ILE A 223 -55.02 32.97 4.42
N GLU A 224 -55.30 31.80 3.85
CA GLU A 224 -56.59 31.49 3.22
C GLU A 224 -57.71 31.31 4.27
N ASP A 225 -57.44 30.71 5.42
CA ASP A 225 -58.41 30.59 6.52
C ASP A 225 -58.74 31.93 7.19
N ALA A 226 -57.83 32.91 7.15
CA ALA A 226 -58.07 34.26 7.68
C ALA A 226 -58.96 35.12 6.77
N ILE A 227 -59.17 34.72 5.50
CA ILE A 227 -59.99 35.45 4.53
C ILE A 227 -61.42 34.86 4.44
N ALA A 228 -61.65 33.64 4.95
CA ALA A 228 -62.93 32.94 4.84
C ALA A 228 -63.95 33.20 5.98
N ILE A 229 -63.64 34.02 7.00
CA ILE A 229 -64.60 34.36 8.06
C ILE A 229 -64.94 35.86 8.02
N LYS A 230 -65.88 36.21 7.14
CA LYS A 230 -66.81 37.33 7.37
C LYS A 230 -68.22 36.76 7.48
N PRO A 231 -68.81 36.65 8.68
CA PRO A 231 -70.24 36.48 8.79
C PRO A 231 -70.91 37.83 8.51
N ASP A 232 -71.67 37.85 7.43
CA ASP A 232 -72.75 38.79 7.17
C ASP A 232 -73.80 38.69 8.29
N PHE A 233 -74.02 39.77 9.03
CA PHE A 233 -75.25 40.00 9.78
C PHE A 233 -75.57 41.49 9.85
N GLY A 234 -76.64 41.88 9.16
CA GLY A 234 -77.25 43.19 9.26
C GLY A 234 -78.27 43.33 10.40
N LYS A 235 -78.43 44.59 10.82
CA LYS A 235 -79.60 45.28 11.44
C LYS A 235 -79.89 45.11 12.94
N LYS A 236 -79.62 46.18 13.71
CA LYS A 236 -80.56 47.16 14.36
C LYS A 236 -79.84 47.89 15.51
N GLU A 237 -79.71 49.22 15.55
CA GLU A 237 -80.68 50.32 15.83
C GLU A 237 -80.50 50.87 17.27
N LEU A 238 -79.88 52.06 17.41
CA LEU A 238 -80.30 53.27 18.17
C LEU A 238 -79.10 54.15 18.62
N GLU A 239 -79.11 55.42 18.18
CA GLU A 239 -78.99 56.70 18.93
C GLU A 239 -78.23 56.72 20.28
N GLU A 240 -77.39 57.67 20.69
CA GLU A 240 -77.18 59.13 20.52
C GLU A 240 -75.76 59.38 21.15
N ALA A 241 -74.90 60.35 20.81
CA ALA A 241 -75.09 61.79 20.84
C ALA A 241 -73.83 62.52 20.27
N THR A 242 -74.07 63.62 19.54
CA THR A 242 -73.41 64.95 19.55
C THR A 242 -71.86 65.05 19.65
N THR A 243 -71.12 65.90 18.93
CA THR A 243 -71.30 67.01 17.99
C THR A 243 -69.88 67.45 17.58
N THR A 244 -69.61 67.63 16.28
CA THR A 244 -68.55 68.50 15.72
C THR A 244 -68.96 69.99 15.87
N PRO A 245 -68.17 71.05 15.54
CA PRO A 245 -66.97 71.17 14.67
C PRO A 245 -65.87 72.11 15.27
N ALA A 246 -64.72 72.51 14.70
CA ALA A 246 -64.20 72.80 13.35
C ALA A 246 -62.66 73.05 13.47
N PRO A 247 -61.92 73.56 12.46
CA PRO A 247 -61.72 73.08 11.10
C PRO A 247 -60.23 72.89 10.71
N SER A 248 -60.05 72.25 9.57
CA SER A 248 -58.81 72.02 8.82
C SER A 248 -57.97 73.26 8.51
N VAL A 249 -56.64 73.09 8.54
CA VAL A 249 -55.66 74.02 7.97
C VAL A 249 -54.58 73.26 7.21
N LYS A 250 -54.49 73.53 5.89
CA LYS A 250 -53.30 73.46 5.00
C LYS A 250 -52.72 72.07 4.70
N LYS A 251 -52.12 71.80 3.54
CA LYS A 251 -51.96 72.44 2.23
C LYS A 251 -51.38 71.34 1.34
N THR A 252 -51.88 71.24 0.13
CA THR A 252 -51.25 70.56 -1.00
C THR A 252 -49.96 71.31 -1.38
N GLN A 253 -48.84 70.59 -1.54
CA GLN A 253 -47.94 70.72 -2.69
C GLN A 253 -46.74 69.76 -2.59
N SER A 254 -46.70 68.85 -3.57
CA SER A 254 -45.54 68.45 -4.39
C SER A 254 -44.19 68.13 -3.73
N ASN A 255 -43.76 66.87 -3.88
CA ASN A 255 -42.41 66.46 -4.24
C ASN A 255 -42.55 65.12 -4.99
N GLN A 256 -42.37 65.10 -6.31
CA GLN A 256 -41.10 64.77 -6.98
C GLN A 256 -40.50 63.43 -6.54
N SER A 257 -40.65 62.45 -7.44
CA SER A 257 -39.69 61.41 -7.83
C SER A 257 -38.84 60.78 -6.71
N ASN A 258 -39.20 59.55 -6.35
CA ASN A 258 -38.25 58.49 -6.02
C ASN A 258 -38.78 57.23 -6.71
N ALA A 259 -38.25 56.91 -7.90
CA ALA A 259 -37.20 55.89 -8.01
C ALA A 259 -37.66 54.56 -7.39
N ASP A 260 -38.48 53.83 -8.15
CA ASP A 260 -38.51 52.37 -8.13
C ASP A 260 -37.11 51.87 -8.51
N SER A 261 -36.16 51.96 -7.58
CA SER A 261 -34.97 51.12 -7.62
C SER A 261 -35.36 49.82 -6.95
N THR A 262 -35.59 48.82 -7.78
CA THR A 262 -35.50 47.40 -7.46
C THR A 262 -34.33 47.16 -6.49
N ALA A 263 -34.64 47.06 -5.20
CA ALA A 263 -33.73 46.50 -4.22
C ALA A 263 -33.63 45.01 -4.55
N VAL A 264 -32.76 44.68 -5.50
CA VAL A 264 -32.32 43.31 -5.77
C VAL A 264 -31.90 42.75 -4.41
N SER A 265 -32.65 41.77 -3.91
CA SER A 265 -32.42 41.16 -2.62
C SER A 265 -30.94 40.76 -2.52
N GLU A 266 -30.33 40.92 -1.34
CA GLU A 266 -28.93 40.48 -1.11
C GLU A 266 -28.75 39.00 -1.52
N PHE A 267 -29.83 38.21 -1.41
CA PHE A 267 -29.95 36.87 -1.96
C PHE A 267 -29.68 36.81 -3.48
N ASP A 268 -30.42 37.57 -4.28
CA ASP A 268 -30.31 37.56 -5.74
C ASP A 268 -28.92 37.97 -6.20
N LYS A 269 -28.27 38.89 -5.47
CA LYS A 269 -26.90 39.31 -5.77
C LYS A 269 -25.89 38.18 -5.53
N LYS A 270 -25.97 37.52 -4.37
CA LYS A 270 -25.09 36.38 -4.02
C LYS A 270 -25.38 35.15 -4.89
N PHE A 271 -26.64 34.87 -5.21
CA PHE A 271 -27.03 33.79 -6.11
C PHE A 271 -26.51 34.02 -7.53
N LYS A 272 -26.68 35.24 -8.09
CA LYS A 272 -26.10 35.60 -9.40
C LYS A 272 -24.58 35.46 -9.43
N GLN A 273 -23.88 35.77 -8.33
CA GLN A 273 -22.43 35.54 -8.23
C GLN A 273 -22.08 34.04 -8.30
N LEU A 274 -22.84 33.18 -7.63
CA LEU A 274 -22.65 31.72 -7.68
C LEU A 274 -22.91 31.16 -9.09
N VAL A 275 -23.98 31.61 -9.76
CA VAL A 275 -24.29 31.21 -11.14
C VAL A 275 -23.20 31.68 -12.11
N ALA A 276 -22.78 32.94 -12.04
CA ALA A 276 -21.71 33.46 -12.90
C ALA A 276 -20.39 32.69 -12.70
N ARG A 277 -20.09 32.29 -11.46
CA ARG A 277 -18.92 31.47 -11.17
C ARG A 277 -19.06 30.05 -11.71
N PHE A 278 -20.24 29.45 -11.64
CA PHE A 278 -20.52 28.17 -12.28
C PHE A 278 -20.34 28.23 -13.79
N ASP A 279 -20.86 29.26 -14.46
CA ASP A 279 -20.73 29.43 -15.92
C ASP A 279 -19.27 29.61 -16.34
N ALA A 280 -18.48 30.35 -15.54
CA ALA A 280 -17.04 30.49 -15.75
C ALA A 280 -16.31 29.15 -15.61
N ILE A 281 -16.63 28.36 -14.57
CA ILE A 281 -16.03 27.03 -14.34
C ILE A 281 -16.42 26.06 -15.47
N LYS A 282 -17.70 26.01 -15.83
CA LYS A 282 -18.23 25.13 -16.89
C LYS A 282 -17.54 25.34 -18.24
N SER A 283 -17.12 26.58 -18.51
CA SER A 283 -16.45 26.96 -19.76
C SER A 283 -14.92 26.88 -19.70
N ALA A 284 -14.35 26.64 -18.52
CA ALA A 284 -12.91 26.55 -18.30
C ALA A 284 -12.36 25.14 -18.60
N ASP A 285 -11.04 25.03 -18.64
CA ASP A 285 -10.35 23.75 -18.81
C ASP A 285 -10.54 22.80 -17.61
N ALA A 286 -10.37 21.49 -17.85
CA ALA A 286 -10.61 20.43 -16.87
C ALA A 286 -9.82 20.62 -15.56
N GLU A 287 -8.64 21.23 -15.61
CA GLU A 287 -7.83 21.54 -14.43
C GLU A 287 -8.49 22.59 -13.52
N ILE A 288 -9.01 23.67 -14.12
CA ILE A 288 -9.72 24.73 -13.39
C ILE A 288 -11.05 24.17 -12.85
N GLN A 289 -11.72 23.35 -13.67
CA GLN A 289 -12.92 22.65 -13.24
C GLN A 289 -12.67 21.79 -12.00
N ALA A 290 -11.63 20.95 -11.99
CA ALA A 290 -11.34 20.06 -10.87
C ALA A 290 -10.99 20.81 -9.56
N LYS A 291 -10.30 21.95 -9.68
CA LYS A 291 -9.88 22.78 -8.54
C LYS A 291 -11.03 23.56 -7.91
N ASP A 292 -11.85 24.20 -8.75
CA ASP A 292 -12.81 25.20 -8.28
C ASP A 292 -14.21 24.63 -8.02
N LEU A 293 -14.52 23.43 -8.53
CA LEU A 293 -15.85 22.81 -8.39
C LEU A 293 -16.19 22.47 -6.93
N GLU A 294 -15.22 22.00 -6.14
CA GLU A 294 -15.43 21.73 -4.70
C GLU A 294 -15.65 23.00 -3.88
N ASP A 295 -14.89 24.07 -4.16
CA ASP A 295 -15.11 25.38 -3.50
C ASP A 295 -16.49 25.93 -3.86
N LEU A 296 -16.91 25.79 -5.11
CA LEU A 296 -18.25 26.18 -5.52
C LEU A 296 -19.33 25.36 -4.79
N LEU A 297 -19.17 24.03 -4.72
CA LEU A 297 -20.10 23.16 -4.01
C LEU A 297 -20.17 23.50 -2.51
N ALA A 298 -19.03 23.72 -1.85
CA ALA A 298 -18.97 24.15 -0.46
C ALA A 298 -19.74 25.46 -0.23
N ARG A 299 -19.57 26.44 -1.12
CA ARG A 299 -20.30 27.72 -1.07
C ARG A 299 -21.79 27.56 -1.31
N THR A 300 -22.24 26.60 -2.11
CA THR A 300 -23.68 26.32 -2.23
C THR A 300 -24.28 25.80 -0.92
N TYR A 301 -23.54 24.97 -0.16
CA TYR A 301 -23.98 24.54 1.17
C TYR A 301 -23.97 25.68 2.18
N GLU A 302 -22.94 26.53 2.19
CA GLU A 302 -22.90 27.73 3.04
C GLU A 302 -24.07 28.67 2.73
N PHE A 303 -24.35 28.90 1.45
CA PHE A 303 -25.46 29.73 1.03
C PHE A 303 -26.83 29.14 1.42
N SER A 304 -26.95 27.81 1.44
CA SER A 304 -28.13 27.12 1.97
C SER A 304 -28.34 27.35 3.47
N LEU A 305 -27.25 27.54 4.25
CA LEU A 305 -27.29 27.91 5.68
C LEU A 305 -27.94 29.25 5.93
N LEU A 306 -27.71 30.22 5.05
CA LEU A 306 -28.20 31.59 5.19
C LEU A 306 -29.67 31.75 4.81
N LEU A 307 -30.18 30.92 3.89
CA LEU A 307 -31.60 30.89 3.48
C LEU A 307 -32.56 30.52 4.62
N SER A 308 -32.03 29.89 5.66
CA SER A 308 -32.75 29.28 6.76
C SER A 308 -33.45 30.23 7.73
N GLU A 309 -33.18 31.54 7.65
CA GLU A 309 -33.35 32.42 8.82
C GLU A 309 -34.42 33.51 8.73
N LYS A 310 -35.09 33.79 7.58
CA LYS A 310 -36.41 34.51 7.51
C LYS A 310 -36.90 34.93 6.12
N ASP A 311 -36.11 34.83 5.04
CA ASP A 311 -36.45 35.43 3.72
C ASP A 311 -36.41 34.46 2.50
N ALA A 312 -36.47 33.14 2.71
CA ALA A 312 -36.39 32.17 1.61
C ALA A 312 -37.73 31.97 0.90
N THR A 313 -37.88 32.53 -0.30
CA THR A 313 -38.96 32.15 -1.21
C THR A 313 -38.75 30.73 -1.76
N VAL A 314 -39.84 30.03 -2.08
CA VAL A 314 -39.78 28.71 -2.73
C VAL A 314 -38.94 28.76 -4.01
N THR A 315 -39.05 29.84 -4.78
CA THR A 315 -38.27 30.08 -6.00
C THR A 315 -36.77 30.20 -5.74
N ASN A 316 -36.35 30.77 -4.62
CA ASN A 316 -34.94 30.90 -4.24
C ASN A 316 -34.31 29.54 -3.90
N LEU A 317 -35.05 28.69 -3.19
CA LEU A 317 -34.63 27.31 -2.91
C LEU A 317 -34.55 26.49 -4.19
N GLN A 318 -35.54 26.63 -5.07
CA GLN A 318 -35.56 25.99 -6.37
C GLN A 318 -34.34 26.37 -7.22
N ASN A 319 -34.02 27.67 -7.28
CA ASN A 319 -32.86 28.17 -8.00
C ASN A 319 -31.53 27.61 -7.45
N LEU A 320 -31.41 27.47 -6.13
CA LEU A 320 -30.22 26.89 -5.49
C LEU A 320 -30.10 25.38 -5.74
N GLU A 321 -31.22 24.64 -5.68
CA GLU A 321 -31.30 23.21 -6.02
C GLU A 321 -30.85 22.96 -7.47
N ASN A 322 -31.34 23.78 -8.41
CA ASN A 322 -30.93 23.75 -9.82
C ASN A 322 -29.42 23.93 -10.01
N LEU A 323 -28.85 24.94 -9.37
CA LEU A 323 -27.43 25.20 -9.45
C LEU A 323 -26.63 24.00 -8.91
N ARG A 324 -27.08 23.41 -7.79
CA ARG A 324 -26.48 22.22 -7.20
C ARG A 324 -26.54 21.02 -8.14
N LEU A 325 -27.70 20.70 -8.70
CA LEU A 325 -27.85 19.59 -9.65
C LEU A 325 -26.94 19.77 -10.87
N ASN A 326 -26.80 21.00 -11.37
CA ASN A 326 -25.90 21.29 -12.49
C ASN A 326 -24.41 21.15 -12.11
N ILE A 327 -24.02 21.54 -10.88
CA ILE A 327 -22.68 21.29 -10.33
C ILE A 327 -22.41 19.79 -10.23
N TYR A 328 -23.38 19.01 -9.73
CA TYR A 328 -23.26 17.56 -9.62
C TYR A 328 -23.11 16.88 -11.00
N ARG A 329 -23.98 17.24 -11.95
CA ARG A 329 -23.90 16.75 -13.35
C ARG A 329 -22.56 17.08 -14.02
N LEU A 330 -21.95 18.22 -13.69
CA LEU A 330 -20.63 18.57 -14.19
C LEU A 330 -19.55 17.68 -13.58
N GLY A 331 -19.55 17.50 -12.25
CA GLY A 331 -18.60 16.64 -11.56
C GLY A 331 -18.72 15.16 -11.94
N GLU A 332 -19.94 14.65 -12.14
CA GLU A 332 -20.23 13.29 -12.64
C GLU A 332 -19.65 13.01 -14.03
N LYS A 333 -19.57 14.03 -14.88
CA LYS A 333 -18.93 13.93 -16.21
C LYS A 333 -17.42 14.12 -16.13
N LEU A 334 -16.97 15.02 -15.25
CA LEU A 334 -15.56 15.38 -15.11
C LEU A 334 -14.75 14.23 -14.53
N LEU A 335 -15.23 13.57 -13.46
CA LEU A 335 -14.47 12.51 -12.78
C LEU A 335 -14.10 11.35 -13.73
N PRO A 336 -15.04 10.71 -14.47
CA PRO A 336 -14.69 9.69 -15.45
C PRO A 336 -13.73 10.19 -16.53
N THR A 337 -13.87 11.44 -16.98
CA THR A 337 -12.99 12.04 -17.99
C THR A 337 -11.55 12.14 -17.49
N LEU A 338 -11.35 12.59 -16.25
CA LEU A 338 -10.03 12.68 -15.61
C LEU A 338 -9.40 11.29 -15.42
N LEU A 339 -10.20 10.29 -15.03
CA LEU A 339 -9.73 8.91 -14.88
C LEU A 339 -9.27 8.31 -16.22
N VAL A 340 -10.00 8.56 -17.30
CA VAL A 340 -9.62 8.10 -18.66
C VAL A 340 -8.34 8.80 -19.14
N LYS A 341 -8.17 10.09 -18.82
CA LYS A 341 -6.95 10.85 -19.14
C LYS A 341 -5.75 10.55 -18.24
N LYS A 342 -5.92 9.70 -17.21
CA LYS A 342 -4.91 9.39 -16.18
C LYS A 342 -4.49 10.62 -15.34
N GLU A 343 -5.36 11.61 -15.21
CA GLU A 343 -5.11 12.84 -14.42
C GLU A 343 -5.51 12.63 -12.94
N PHE A 344 -4.91 11.64 -12.27
CA PHE A 344 -5.31 11.20 -10.92
C PHE A 344 -5.15 12.28 -9.84
N ALA A 345 -4.13 13.15 -9.95
CA ALA A 345 -3.90 14.24 -9.01
C ALA A 345 -5.01 15.31 -9.05
N LEU A 346 -5.65 15.49 -10.20
CA LEU A 346 -6.81 16.37 -10.34
C LEU A 346 -8.08 15.66 -9.87
N ALA A 347 -8.25 14.38 -10.23
CA ALA A 347 -9.36 13.56 -9.76
C ALA A 347 -9.40 13.43 -8.22
N SER A 348 -8.25 13.44 -7.54
CA SER A 348 -8.18 13.38 -6.07
C SER A 348 -8.77 14.62 -5.39
N GLN A 349 -8.85 15.75 -6.10
CA GLN A 349 -9.40 17.00 -5.57
C GLN A 349 -10.94 16.96 -5.51
N LEU A 350 -11.58 16.15 -6.35
CA LEU A 350 -13.05 15.99 -6.43
C LEU A 350 -13.62 15.08 -5.32
N THR A 351 -13.29 15.40 -4.06
CA THR A 351 -13.63 14.58 -2.88
C THR A 351 -15.12 14.31 -2.70
N SER A 352 -16.00 15.25 -3.07
CA SER A 352 -17.45 15.10 -2.98
C SER A 352 -18.00 14.12 -4.02
N PHE A 353 -17.22 13.74 -5.02
CA PHE A 353 -17.61 12.85 -6.12
C PHE A 353 -17.02 11.43 -6.01
N HIS A 354 -16.18 11.16 -5.00
CA HIS A 354 -15.55 9.84 -4.83
C HIS A 354 -16.56 8.71 -4.56
N TYR A 355 -17.79 9.03 -4.09
CA TYR A 355 -18.88 8.05 -3.96
C TYR A 355 -19.32 7.44 -5.31
N LEU A 356 -18.99 8.09 -6.43
CA LEU A 356 -19.28 7.57 -7.77
C LEU A 356 -18.33 6.43 -8.17
N LEU A 357 -17.25 6.20 -7.43
CA LEU A 357 -16.32 5.10 -7.64
C LEU A 357 -16.99 3.78 -7.24
N LYS A 358 -17.75 3.20 -8.19
CA LYS A 358 -18.42 1.90 -8.07
C LYS A 358 -17.56 0.73 -8.56
N GLU A 359 -18.04 -0.49 -8.37
CA GLU A 359 -17.39 -1.76 -8.80
C GLU A 359 -16.91 -1.72 -10.25
N LYS A 360 -17.67 -1.08 -11.15
CA LYS A 360 -17.29 -0.91 -12.57
C LYS A 360 -15.88 -0.31 -12.76
N HIS A 361 -15.44 0.59 -11.88
CA HIS A 361 -14.11 1.21 -11.97
C HIS A 361 -13.00 0.28 -11.48
N LEU A 362 -13.29 -0.52 -10.45
CA LEU A 362 -12.39 -1.58 -9.98
C LEU A 362 -12.20 -2.64 -11.08
N ASN A 363 -13.30 -3.11 -11.67
CA ASN A 363 -13.30 -4.04 -12.79
C ASN A 363 -12.56 -3.47 -14.01
N TRP A 364 -12.78 -2.18 -14.32
CA TRP A 364 -12.08 -1.49 -15.40
C TRP A 364 -10.57 -1.38 -15.16
N ALA A 365 -10.14 -1.08 -13.92
CA ALA A 365 -8.72 -1.03 -13.56
C ALA A 365 -8.02 -2.38 -13.75
N LEU A 366 -8.67 -3.48 -13.32
CA LEU A 366 -8.16 -4.84 -13.50
C LEU A 366 -8.17 -5.27 -14.97
N GLN A 367 -9.22 -4.93 -15.73
CA GLN A 367 -9.32 -5.27 -17.15
C GLN A 367 -8.30 -4.52 -18.01
N THR A 368 -8.06 -3.24 -17.72
CA THR A 368 -7.06 -2.40 -18.42
C THR A 368 -5.65 -2.55 -17.86
N ARG A 369 -5.50 -3.28 -16.75
CA ARG A 369 -4.21 -3.54 -16.09
C ARG A 369 -3.52 -2.24 -15.70
N ASN A 370 -4.32 -1.28 -15.25
CA ASN A 370 -3.82 0.05 -14.91
C ASN A 370 -3.58 0.12 -13.39
N PRO A 371 -2.32 0.01 -12.94
CA PRO A 371 -1.98 0.08 -11.52
C PRO A 371 -2.37 1.44 -10.89
N GLU A 372 -2.14 2.54 -11.59
CA GLU A 372 -2.41 3.89 -11.05
C GLU A 372 -3.91 4.12 -10.82
N LEU A 373 -4.74 3.66 -11.77
CA LEU A 373 -6.19 3.69 -11.62
C LEU A 373 -6.66 2.81 -10.46
N LEU A 374 -6.07 1.62 -10.30
CA LEU A 374 -6.39 0.73 -9.19
C LEU A 374 -6.03 1.37 -7.84
N ASP A 375 -4.86 2.00 -7.74
CA ASP A 375 -4.41 2.70 -6.54
C ASP A 375 -5.37 3.84 -6.18
N PHE A 376 -5.80 4.62 -7.19
CA PHE A 376 -6.77 5.71 -7.01
C PHE A 376 -8.12 5.20 -6.52
N VAL A 377 -8.68 4.18 -7.18
CA VAL A 377 -9.99 3.61 -6.87
C VAL A 377 -10.02 3.03 -5.45
N LEU A 378 -8.97 2.32 -5.04
CA LEU A 378 -8.87 1.75 -3.69
C LEU A 378 -8.58 2.78 -2.60
N THR A 379 -7.88 3.87 -2.94
CA THR A 379 -7.59 4.96 -1.99
C THR A 379 -8.84 5.78 -1.66
N HIS A 380 -9.66 6.07 -2.66
CA HIS A 380 -10.76 7.03 -2.56
C HIS A 380 -12.15 6.39 -2.52
N GLY A 381 -12.31 5.17 -3.01
CA GLY A 381 -13.58 4.44 -2.97
C GLY A 381 -13.78 3.61 -1.71
N ASP A 382 -15.03 3.20 -1.47
CA ASP A 382 -15.41 2.37 -0.32
C ASP A 382 -15.60 0.92 -0.76
N PHE A 383 -14.48 0.23 -1.00
CA PHE A 383 -14.47 -1.16 -1.48
C PHE A 383 -14.12 -2.15 -0.38
N ASN A 384 -14.73 -3.33 -0.44
CA ASN A 384 -14.31 -4.46 0.36
C ASN A 384 -13.42 -5.40 -0.45
N ILE A 385 -12.13 -5.12 -0.46
CA ILE A 385 -11.13 -5.77 -1.33
C ILE A 385 -11.12 -7.30 -1.20
N ASN A 386 -11.43 -7.83 0.00
CA ASN A 386 -11.28 -9.25 0.31
C ASN A 386 -12.56 -10.07 0.09
N SER A 387 -13.73 -9.43 0.14
CA SER A 387 -15.02 -10.13 0.01
C SER A 387 -15.80 -9.79 -1.26
N GLN A 388 -15.32 -8.84 -2.06
CA GLN A 388 -15.99 -8.38 -3.27
C GLN A 388 -15.60 -9.20 -4.50
N GLU A 389 -16.61 -9.72 -5.19
CA GLU A 389 -16.48 -10.37 -6.48
C GLU A 389 -16.09 -9.33 -7.55
N VAL A 390 -15.22 -9.73 -8.48
CA VAL A 390 -14.77 -8.84 -9.57
C VAL A 390 -15.01 -9.50 -10.91
N HIS A 391 -15.36 -8.67 -11.89
CA HIS A 391 -15.60 -9.10 -13.26
C HIS A 391 -14.48 -8.58 -14.16
N VAL A 392 -13.71 -9.49 -14.73
CA VAL A 392 -12.69 -9.15 -15.72
C VAL A 392 -13.07 -9.79 -17.05
N LYS A 393 -13.45 -8.95 -18.01
CA LYS A 393 -14.09 -9.36 -19.28
C LYS A 393 -15.46 -10.02 -18.99
N GLU A 394 -15.61 -11.31 -19.28
CA GLU A 394 -16.84 -12.08 -19.09
C GLU A 394 -16.70 -13.13 -17.97
N LYS A 395 -15.60 -13.11 -17.21
CA LYS A 395 -15.37 -14.04 -16.10
C LYS A 395 -15.49 -13.33 -14.77
N ALA A 396 -16.32 -13.91 -13.91
CA ALA A 396 -16.43 -13.58 -12.50
C ALA A 396 -15.32 -14.27 -11.69
N TYR A 397 -14.69 -13.51 -10.80
CA TYR A 397 -13.68 -14.00 -9.87
C TYR A 397 -14.09 -13.66 -8.44
N SER A 398 -13.88 -14.59 -7.52
CA SER A 398 -14.24 -14.43 -6.10
C SER A 398 -13.55 -13.27 -5.40
N SER A 399 -12.38 -12.84 -5.87
CA SER A 399 -11.68 -11.65 -5.37
C SER A 399 -10.75 -11.03 -6.42
N ALA A 400 -10.33 -9.78 -6.19
CA ALA A 400 -9.37 -9.07 -7.05
C ALA A 400 -8.01 -9.78 -7.16
N VAL A 401 -7.58 -10.46 -6.09
CA VAL A 401 -6.34 -11.25 -6.07
C VAL A 401 -6.45 -12.45 -7.01
N HIS A 402 -7.58 -13.17 -6.99
CA HIS A 402 -7.84 -14.28 -7.93
C HIS A 402 -7.83 -13.82 -9.39
N ALA A 403 -8.41 -12.66 -9.67
CA ALA A 403 -8.41 -12.09 -11.00
C ALA A 403 -6.98 -11.79 -11.49
N CYS A 404 -6.13 -11.21 -10.63
CA CYS A 404 -4.73 -10.95 -10.96
C CYS A 404 -3.96 -12.24 -11.28
N MET A 405 -4.10 -13.27 -10.42
CA MET A 405 -3.43 -14.56 -10.61
C MET A 405 -3.89 -15.26 -11.89
N SER A 406 -5.20 -15.27 -12.16
CA SER A 406 -5.78 -15.98 -13.30
C SER A 406 -5.58 -15.27 -14.65
N CYS A 407 -5.47 -13.94 -14.64
CA CYS A 407 -5.32 -13.13 -15.85
C CYS A 407 -3.85 -12.82 -16.21
N HIS A 408 -2.90 -13.35 -15.44
CA HIS A 408 -1.47 -13.18 -15.64
C HIS A 408 -0.96 -14.00 -16.82
N SER A 409 -0.07 -13.40 -17.63
CA SER A 409 0.79 -14.13 -18.56
C SER A 409 2.10 -13.38 -18.77
N ASP A 410 3.14 -14.06 -19.27
CA ASP A 410 4.45 -13.44 -19.53
C ASP A 410 4.37 -12.28 -20.52
N SER A 411 3.49 -12.38 -21.51
CA SER A 411 3.20 -11.32 -22.47
C SER A 411 2.44 -10.13 -21.87
N SER A 412 1.95 -10.27 -20.65
CA SER A 412 0.78 -9.54 -20.19
C SER A 412 0.69 -9.55 -18.65
N PRO A 413 1.69 -8.94 -17.97
CA PRO A 413 1.89 -9.08 -16.53
C PRO A 413 0.81 -8.39 -15.69
N MET A 414 0.64 -8.89 -14.47
CA MET A 414 -0.34 -8.43 -13.46
C MET A 414 0.33 -8.09 -12.13
N THR A 415 1.66 -8.14 -12.08
CA THR A 415 2.46 -8.04 -10.86
C THR A 415 2.25 -6.69 -10.17
N ASP A 416 2.18 -5.61 -10.94
CA ASP A 416 1.96 -4.25 -10.41
C ASP A 416 0.56 -4.07 -9.82
N CYS A 417 -0.47 -4.63 -10.47
CA CYS A 417 -1.82 -4.62 -9.94
C CYS A 417 -1.90 -5.40 -8.61
N LEU A 418 -1.27 -6.58 -8.51
CA LEU A 418 -1.23 -7.32 -7.26
C LEU A 418 -0.45 -6.56 -6.18
N SER A 419 0.65 -5.88 -6.53
CA SER A 419 1.42 -5.05 -5.60
C SER A 419 0.54 -3.97 -4.96
N ILE A 420 -0.30 -3.30 -5.75
CA ILE A 420 -1.23 -2.29 -5.23
C ILE A 420 -2.35 -2.90 -4.39
N LEU A 421 -2.86 -4.07 -4.76
CA LEU A 421 -3.82 -4.79 -3.93
C LEU A 421 -3.23 -5.08 -2.54
N ILE A 422 -2.00 -5.59 -2.47
CA ILE A 422 -1.30 -5.85 -1.20
C ILE A 422 -1.08 -4.55 -0.42
N LYS A 423 -0.68 -3.46 -1.10
CA LYS A 423 -0.52 -2.12 -0.49
C LYS A 423 -1.80 -1.69 0.23
N HIS A 424 -2.98 -1.98 -0.34
CA HIS A 424 -4.29 -1.64 0.24
C HIS A 424 -4.89 -2.69 1.18
N GLY A 425 -4.15 -3.76 1.52
CA GLY A 425 -4.60 -4.77 2.48
C GLY A 425 -5.39 -5.93 1.89
N ALA A 426 -5.19 -6.23 0.59
CA ALA A 426 -5.72 -7.44 0.00
C ALA A 426 -5.08 -8.69 0.65
N SER A 427 -5.93 -9.62 1.07
CA SER A 427 -5.49 -10.88 1.65
C SER A 427 -4.88 -11.79 0.58
N LEU A 428 -3.68 -12.28 0.85
CA LEU A 428 -3.03 -13.33 0.07
C LEU A 428 -3.35 -14.73 0.60
N PHE A 429 -4.16 -14.82 1.65
CA PHE A 429 -4.52 -16.07 2.31
C PHE A 429 -5.76 -16.74 1.73
N VAL A 430 -6.19 -16.30 0.55
CA VAL A 430 -7.32 -16.91 -0.15
C VAL A 430 -6.88 -18.23 -0.80
N ASP A 431 -7.78 -19.22 -0.79
CA ASP A 431 -7.50 -20.56 -1.31
C ASP A 431 -7.23 -20.55 -2.82
N SER A 432 -6.12 -21.16 -3.21
CA SER A 432 -5.82 -21.52 -4.60
C SER A 432 -6.71 -22.67 -5.09
N SER A 433 -6.58 -23.04 -6.36
CA SER A 433 -7.21 -24.25 -6.92
C SER A 433 -6.83 -25.54 -6.18
N ASN A 434 -5.73 -25.53 -5.44
CA ASN A 434 -5.21 -26.67 -4.68
C ASN A 434 -5.67 -26.66 -3.21
N GLY A 435 -6.46 -25.68 -2.79
CA GLY A 435 -6.91 -25.48 -1.41
C GLY A 435 -5.82 -24.94 -0.47
N LEU A 436 -4.66 -24.54 -1.01
CA LEU A 436 -3.59 -23.87 -0.26
C LEU A 436 -3.68 -22.36 -0.44
N PRO A 437 -3.25 -21.54 0.54
CA PRO A 437 -3.18 -20.10 0.37
C PRO A 437 -2.33 -19.68 -0.82
N LEU A 438 -2.78 -18.69 -1.60
CA LEU A 438 -1.98 -18.13 -2.70
C LEU A 438 -0.59 -17.64 -2.26
N ALA A 439 -0.50 -17.10 -1.04
CA ALA A 439 0.78 -16.72 -0.43
C ALA A 439 1.79 -17.89 -0.38
N TYR A 440 1.33 -19.12 -0.13
CA TYR A 440 2.21 -20.29 -0.08
C TYR A 440 2.78 -20.63 -1.46
N GLU A 441 1.94 -20.60 -2.50
CA GLU A 441 2.35 -20.90 -3.88
C GLU A 441 3.40 -19.89 -4.39
N ILE A 442 3.20 -18.60 -4.06
CA ILE A 442 4.13 -17.53 -4.44
C ILE A 442 5.47 -17.67 -3.70
N MET A 443 5.45 -18.06 -2.42
CA MET A 443 6.66 -18.16 -1.58
C MET A 443 7.49 -19.42 -1.84
N THR A 444 6.84 -20.51 -2.26
CA THR A 444 7.51 -21.81 -2.46
C THR A 444 8.18 -21.93 -3.83
N ASN A 445 7.64 -21.23 -4.84
CA ASN A 445 8.22 -21.23 -6.18
C ASN A 445 9.18 -20.05 -6.35
N ASP A 446 10.48 -20.35 -6.45
CA ASP A 446 11.51 -19.31 -6.47
C ASP A 446 11.39 -18.35 -7.66
N ASN A 447 10.85 -18.84 -8.79
CA ASN A 447 10.63 -18.08 -10.03
C ASN A 447 9.18 -17.60 -10.20
N HIS A 448 8.39 -17.49 -9.12
CA HIS A 448 7.01 -17.08 -9.25
C HIS A 448 6.88 -15.62 -9.74
N PRO A 449 6.08 -15.33 -10.79
CA PRO A 449 5.96 -13.98 -11.36
C PRO A 449 5.52 -12.89 -10.38
N PHE A 450 4.81 -13.29 -9.32
CA PHE A 450 4.27 -12.40 -8.29
C PHE A 450 5.21 -12.20 -7.08
N ARG A 451 6.39 -12.83 -7.05
CA ARG A 451 7.37 -12.62 -5.98
C ARG A 451 7.80 -11.15 -5.89
N GLY A 452 7.90 -10.46 -7.03
CA GLY A 452 8.17 -9.02 -7.09
C GLY A 452 7.11 -8.16 -6.37
N ALA A 453 5.82 -8.57 -6.41
CA ALA A 453 4.75 -7.86 -5.72
C ALA A 453 4.84 -7.98 -4.19
N LEU A 454 5.30 -9.13 -3.69
CA LEU A 454 5.59 -9.32 -2.26
C LEU A 454 6.77 -8.44 -1.83
N LEU A 455 7.82 -8.37 -2.66
CA LEU A 455 9.01 -7.56 -2.40
C LEU A 455 8.74 -6.05 -2.43
N ALA A 456 7.79 -5.59 -3.25
CA ALA A 456 7.37 -4.20 -3.23
C ALA A 456 6.64 -3.83 -1.92
N ASN A 457 6.03 -4.80 -1.23
CA ASN A 457 5.22 -4.60 -0.02
C ASN A 457 5.77 -5.34 1.20
N ARG A 458 7.10 -5.44 1.32
CA ARG A 458 7.80 -6.24 2.35
C ARG A 458 7.30 -6.01 3.77
N GLU A 459 7.00 -4.76 4.12
CA GLU A 459 6.55 -4.42 5.48
C GLU A 459 5.27 -5.15 5.90
N LYS A 460 4.40 -5.47 4.94
CA LYS A 460 3.15 -6.23 5.17
C LYS A 460 3.31 -7.73 4.95
N THR A 461 4.34 -8.16 4.21
CA THR A 461 4.55 -9.55 3.78
C THR A 461 5.80 -10.16 4.43
N ILE A 462 6.95 -10.10 3.74
CA ILE A 462 8.19 -10.82 4.06
C ILE A 462 8.88 -10.28 5.33
N ASP A 463 8.69 -9.01 5.67
CA ASP A 463 9.23 -8.42 6.90
C ASP A 463 8.18 -8.44 8.05
N SER A 464 7.01 -9.08 7.84
CA SER A 464 5.91 -9.12 8.80
C SER A 464 5.83 -10.45 9.55
N VAL A 465 5.96 -10.37 10.88
CA VAL A 465 5.76 -11.53 11.77
C VAL A 465 4.34 -12.08 11.66
N ILE A 466 3.35 -11.20 11.52
CA ILE A 466 1.93 -11.59 11.44
C ILE A 466 1.69 -12.41 10.17
N PHE A 467 2.26 -12.00 9.04
CA PHE A 467 2.16 -12.70 7.77
C PHE A 467 2.67 -14.14 7.86
N TYR A 468 3.86 -14.35 8.44
CA TYR A 468 4.40 -15.69 8.62
C TYR A 468 3.59 -16.54 9.61
N LYS A 469 3.09 -15.96 10.70
CA LYS A 469 2.23 -16.67 11.65
C LYS A 469 0.94 -17.16 10.99
N GLN A 470 0.33 -16.33 10.15
CA GLN A 470 -0.87 -16.71 9.39
C GLN A 470 -0.54 -17.81 8.36
N LEU A 471 0.52 -17.65 7.56
CA LEU A 471 0.98 -18.68 6.60
C LEU A 471 1.17 -20.03 7.27
N ARG A 472 1.85 -20.02 8.42
CA ARG A 472 2.11 -21.22 9.21
C ARG A 472 0.81 -21.86 9.70
N ALA A 473 -0.13 -21.08 10.22
CA ALA A 473 -1.43 -21.57 10.66
C ALA A 473 -2.22 -22.24 9.51
N PHE A 474 -2.31 -21.61 8.34
CA PHE A 474 -3.01 -22.18 7.19
C PHE A 474 -2.37 -23.47 6.66
N VAL A 475 -1.03 -23.51 6.53
CA VAL A 475 -0.33 -24.72 6.07
C VAL A 475 -0.48 -25.86 7.08
N THR A 476 -0.38 -25.57 8.38
CA THR A 476 -0.60 -26.55 9.45
C THR A 476 -2.04 -27.08 9.44
N ASP A 477 -3.03 -26.23 9.21
CA ASP A 477 -4.43 -26.64 9.12
C ASP A 477 -4.72 -27.48 7.87
N TYR A 478 -4.10 -27.14 6.73
CA TYR A 478 -4.18 -27.95 5.50
C TYR A 478 -3.63 -29.35 5.72
N LEU A 479 -2.45 -29.47 6.35
CA LEU A 479 -1.83 -30.75 6.70
C LEU A 479 -2.69 -31.62 7.63
N LYS A 480 -3.51 -31.01 8.50
CA LYS A 480 -4.43 -31.72 9.40
C LYS A 480 -5.69 -32.23 8.69
N ARG A 481 -6.15 -31.52 7.66
CA ARG A 481 -7.42 -31.80 6.95
C ARG A 481 -7.24 -32.79 5.81
N GLU A 482 -6.18 -32.64 5.02
CA GLU A 482 -5.98 -33.38 3.78
C GLU A 482 -5.03 -34.56 3.93
N LYS A 483 -5.30 -35.65 3.19
CA LYS A 483 -4.36 -36.79 3.10
C LYS A 483 -3.29 -36.48 2.07
N VAL A 484 -2.20 -35.89 2.54
CA VAL A 484 -1.06 -35.48 1.70
C VAL A 484 -0.08 -36.65 1.48
N SER A 485 0.56 -36.70 0.31
CA SER A 485 1.63 -37.68 0.03
C SER A 485 2.87 -37.43 0.91
N GLN A 486 3.67 -38.45 1.20
CA GLN A 486 4.89 -38.30 2.03
C GLN A 486 5.89 -37.28 1.46
N ALA A 487 6.01 -37.18 0.14
CA ALA A 487 6.89 -36.21 -0.51
C ALA A 487 6.40 -34.77 -0.33
N ALA A 488 5.10 -34.53 -0.51
CA ALA A 488 4.50 -33.21 -0.28
C ALA A 488 4.52 -32.83 1.21
N GLN A 489 4.32 -33.81 2.11
CA GLN A 489 4.43 -33.61 3.55
C GLN A 489 5.82 -33.13 3.97
N LYS A 490 6.89 -33.69 3.37
CA LYS A 490 8.26 -33.21 3.58
C LYS A 490 8.44 -31.77 3.11
N GLY A 491 7.93 -31.42 1.93
CA GLY A 491 7.97 -30.06 1.40
C GLY A 491 7.23 -29.04 2.28
N PHE A 492 6.07 -29.41 2.82
CA PHE A 492 5.36 -28.57 3.78
C PHE A 492 6.13 -28.39 5.08
N GLN A 493 6.76 -29.44 5.62
CA GLN A 493 7.58 -29.34 6.82
C GLN A 493 8.79 -28.42 6.62
N GLU A 494 9.48 -28.54 5.48
CA GLU A 494 10.60 -27.66 5.13
C GLU A 494 10.17 -26.17 5.05
N ALA A 495 8.98 -25.91 4.51
CA ALA A 495 8.41 -24.56 4.46
C ALA A 495 8.04 -24.04 5.87
N LEU A 496 7.45 -24.88 6.74
CA LEU A 496 7.15 -24.52 8.12
C LEU A 496 8.42 -24.19 8.91
N ASP A 497 9.48 -24.97 8.74
CA ASP A 497 10.79 -24.72 9.38
C ASP A 497 11.39 -23.39 8.91
N TYR A 498 11.24 -23.07 7.62
CA TYR A 498 11.64 -21.77 7.07
C TYR A 498 10.84 -20.62 7.70
N TYR A 499 9.52 -20.73 7.78
CA TYR A 499 8.67 -19.70 8.40
C TYR A 499 9.01 -19.50 9.88
N ASN A 500 9.29 -20.57 10.62
CA ASN A 500 9.76 -20.50 12.01
C ASN A 500 11.07 -19.73 12.13
N THR A 501 12.03 -20.05 11.27
CA THR A 501 13.32 -19.36 11.23
C THR A 501 13.16 -17.87 10.97
N GLN A 502 12.28 -17.48 10.02
CA GLN A 502 12.02 -16.07 9.74
C GLN A 502 11.33 -15.35 10.89
N ILE A 503 10.35 -15.98 11.55
CA ILE A 503 9.71 -15.43 12.74
C ILE A 503 10.73 -15.20 13.86
N GLU A 504 11.62 -16.16 14.12
CA GLU A 504 12.67 -16.02 15.12
C GLU A 504 13.64 -14.88 14.81
N ILE A 505 14.06 -14.74 13.54
CA ILE A 505 14.91 -13.65 13.08
C ILE A 505 14.19 -12.31 13.32
N LEU A 506 12.95 -12.16 12.86
CA LEU A 506 12.21 -10.90 12.96
C LEU A 506 11.88 -10.51 14.41
N LEU A 507 11.75 -11.49 15.32
CA LEU A 507 11.51 -11.25 16.74
C LEU A 507 12.79 -11.01 17.56
N ALA A 508 13.98 -11.26 17.00
CA ALA A 508 15.23 -11.12 17.72
C ALA A 508 15.45 -9.68 18.26
N PRO A 509 15.91 -9.49 19.51
CA PRO A 509 16.08 -8.17 20.12
C PRO A 509 16.98 -7.21 19.32
N GLU A 510 17.94 -7.77 18.59
CA GLU A 510 18.88 -7.07 17.71
C GLU A 510 18.15 -6.43 16.51
N MET A 511 17.13 -7.13 15.99
CA MET A 511 16.30 -6.76 14.85
C MET A 511 15.22 -5.73 15.18
N GLN A 512 15.05 -5.39 16.45
CA GLN A 512 14.13 -4.32 16.86
C GLN A 512 14.73 -2.92 16.71
N SER A 513 16.05 -2.80 16.48
CA SER A 513 16.70 -1.52 16.19
C SER A 513 16.52 -1.13 14.72
N ALA A 514 16.22 0.15 14.46
CA ALA A 514 16.02 0.65 13.09
C ALA A 514 17.22 0.39 12.16
N SER A 515 18.45 0.45 12.71
CA SER A 515 19.69 0.18 11.98
C SER A 515 19.85 -1.29 11.57
N ALA A 516 19.46 -2.24 12.41
CA ALA A 516 19.52 -3.67 12.08
C ALA A 516 18.48 -4.04 11.01
N LYS A 517 17.28 -3.44 11.06
CA LYS A 517 16.26 -3.60 10.01
C LYS A 517 16.74 -3.08 8.66
N ILE A 518 17.39 -1.91 8.64
CA ILE A 518 17.97 -1.33 7.41
C ILE A 518 19.07 -2.25 6.85
N LEU A 519 19.95 -2.74 7.72
CA LEU A 519 21.03 -3.65 7.33
C LEU A 519 20.49 -4.95 6.73
N GLN A 520 19.49 -5.58 7.37
CA GLN A 520 18.87 -6.79 6.84
C GLN A 520 18.18 -6.52 5.50
N ARG A 521 17.42 -5.43 5.37
CA ARG A 521 16.76 -5.06 4.10
C ARG A 521 17.77 -4.95 2.95
N LYS A 522 18.90 -4.31 3.19
CA LYS A 522 19.98 -4.16 2.20
C LYS A 522 20.69 -5.48 1.92
N PHE A 523 20.93 -6.29 2.93
CA PHE A 523 21.54 -7.62 2.77
C PHE A 523 20.64 -8.55 1.96
N THR A 524 19.35 -8.61 2.26
CA THR A 524 18.39 -9.44 1.53
C THR A 524 18.19 -8.91 0.10
N PHE A 525 18.13 -7.58 -0.10
CA PHE A 525 18.10 -7.00 -1.45
C PHE A 525 19.36 -7.35 -2.26
N PHE A 526 20.52 -7.31 -1.62
CA PHE A 526 21.79 -7.71 -2.24
C PHE A 526 21.80 -9.21 -2.60
N GLU A 527 21.37 -10.09 -1.71
CA GLU A 527 21.24 -11.53 -1.96
C GLU A 527 20.27 -11.81 -3.12
N GLU A 528 19.13 -11.14 -3.16
CA GLU A 528 18.09 -11.34 -4.18
C GLU A 528 18.53 -10.81 -5.56
N LYS A 529 19.32 -9.72 -5.59
CA LYS A 529 19.79 -9.09 -6.84
C LYS A 529 20.99 -9.80 -7.46
N HIS A 530 21.91 -10.34 -6.64
CA HIS A 530 23.20 -10.87 -7.11
C HIS A 530 23.43 -12.36 -6.87
N LEU A 531 22.78 -12.96 -5.87
CA LEU A 531 23.05 -14.32 -5.45
C LEU A 531 21.93 -15.32 -5.79
N GLY A 532 20.70 -14.86 -6.06
CA GLY A 532 19.59 -15.64 -6.65
C GLY A 532 19.61 -17.16 -6.36
N LYS A 533 19.81 -17.97 -7.41
CA LYS A 533 19.82 -19.46 -7.33
C LYS A 533 20.97 -20.02 -6.49
N LEU A 534 22.08 -19.29 -6.38
CA LEU A 534 23.26 -19.68 -5.59
C LEU A 534 22.97 -19.53 -4.08
N ALA A 535 22.33 -18.43 -3.66
CA ALA A 535 21.91 -18.23 -2.28
C ALA A 535 20.94 -19.32 -1.81
N ASP A 536 20.00 -19.72 -2.65
CA ASP A 536 19.04 -20.79 -2.31
C ASP A 536 19.71 -22.16 -2.23
N LYS A 537 20.71 -22.47 -3.08
CA LYS A 537 21.53 -23.69 -2.95
C LYS A 537 22.35 -23.68 -1.66
N LEU A 538 23.03 -22.55 -1.35
CA LEU A 538 23.82 -22.40 -0.13
C LEU A 538 22.96 -22.48 1.14
N ARG A 539 21.73 -21.95 1.12
CA ARG A 539 20.76 -22.04 2.23
C ARG A 539 20.20 -23.44 2.45
N LYS A 540 20.11 -24.26 1.39
CA LYS A 540 19.62 -25.65 1.46
C LYS A 540 20.72 -26.65 1.81
N ASP A 541 21.99 -26.24 1.76
CA ASP A 541 23.13 -27.08 2.11
C ASP A 541 23.19 -27.34 3.63
N LEU A 542 23.29 -28.62 4.00
CA LEU A 542 23.24 -29.08 5.40
C LEU A 542 24.45 -28.62 6.22
N GLU A 543 25.64 -28.55 5.60
CA GLU A 543 26.88 -28.19 6.30
C GLU A 543 26.91 -26.68 6.60
N LEU A 544 26.48 -25.86 5.64
CA LEU A 544 26.35 -24.42 5.82
C LEU A 544 25.27 -24.07 6.85
N ARG A 545 24.14 -24.78 6.86
CA ARG A 545 23.10 -24.60 7.91
C ARG A 545 23.63 -24.91 9.30
N ALA A 546 24.34 -26.02 9.46
CA ALA A 546 24.91 -26.40 10.75
C ALA A 546 25.95 -25.36 11.24
N ALA A 547 26.86 -24.93 10.36
CA ALA A 547 27.87 -23.94 10.69
C ALA A 547 27.25 -22.56 11.02
N SER A 548 26.25 -22.12 10.25
CA SER A 548 25.53 -20.86 10.49
C SER A 548 24.77 -20.88 11.82
N LYS A 549 24.13 -22.00 12.16
CA LYS A 549 23.43 -22.15 13.45
C LYS A 549 24.39 -22.02 14.64
N LEU A 550 25.54 -22.68 14.58
CA LEU A 550 26.58 -22.58 15.62
C LEU A 550 27.12 -21.15 15.76
N LEU A 551 27.32 -20.45 14.63
CA LEU A 551 27.75 -19.06 14.63
C LEU A 551 26.69 -18.13 15.23
N GLN A 552 25.40 -18.36 14.94
CA GLN A 552 24.31 -17.58 15.54
C GLN A 552 24.22 -17.79 17.05
N GLU A 553 24.34 -19.03 17.52
CA GLU A 553 24.33 -19.35 18.96
C GLU A 553 25.49 -18.65 19.68
N ALA A 554 26.71 -18.74 19.14
CA ALA A 554 27.87 -18.04 19.68
C ALA A 554 27.71 -16.51 19.62
N SER A 555 27.15 -15.97 18.53
CA SER A 555 26.94 -14.53 18.40
C SER A 555 25.92 -14.01 19.42
N ARG A 556 24.83 -14.74 19.68
CA ARG A 556 23.86 -14.41 20.75
C ARG A 556 24.53 -14.41 22.13
N GLU A 557 25.44 -15.33 22.38
CA GLU A 557 26.19 -15.37 23.64
C GLU A 557 27.13 -14.17 23.77
N LEU A 558 27.86 -13.82 22.70
CA LEU A 558 28.71 -12.63 22.66
C LEU A 558 27.90 -11.35 22.90
N LEU A 559 26.72 -11.23 22.31
CA LEU A 559 25.87 -10.04 22.41
C LEU A 559 25.28 -9.83 23.80
N LYS A 560 25.09 -10.89 24.60
CA LYS A 560 24.79 -10.77 26.04
C LYS A 560 25.93 -10.14 26.84
N LEU A 561 27.16 -10.16 26.30
CA LEU A 561 28.37 -9.70 26.98
C LEU A 561 28.82 -8.30 26.52
N VAL A 562 28.34 -7.80 25.37
CA VAL A 562 28.78 -6.54 24.73
C VAL A 562 27.82 -5.37 25.00
N ASN A 563 28.35 -4.15 25.09
CA ASN A 563 27.58 -2.94 25.38
C ASN A 563 26.86 -2.39 24.12
N LYS A 564 25.63 -1.87 24.28
CA LYS A 564 24.70 -1.47 23.17
C LYS A 564 25.27 -0.45 22.17
N GLY A 565 26.27 0.35 22.56
CA GLY A 565 26.91 1.36 21.71
C GLY A 565 27.82 0.81 20.60
N HIS A 566 28.47 -0.35 20.81
CA HIS A 566 29.35 -0.97 19.80
C HIS A 566 28.57 -1.60 18.66
N ILE A 567 27.37 -2.12 18.94
CA ILE A 567 26.47 -2.75 17.96
C ILE A 567 26.03 -1.72 16.90
N LYS A 568 25.72 -0.49 17.33
CA LYS A 568 25.25 0.58 16.42
C LYS A 568 26.33 1.00 15.42
N ARG A 569 27.58 1.19 15.86
CA ARG A 569 28.70 1.57 14.96
C ARG A 569 29.04 0.46 13.95
N ASN A 570 29.03 -0.79 14.37
CA ASN A 570 29.32 -1.90 13.47
C ASN A 570 28.22 -2.08 12.41
N SER A 571 26.95 -1.93 12.79
CA SER A 571 25.83 -2.01 11.85
C SER A 571 25.91 -0.95 10.75
N THR A 572 26.24 0.31 11.07
CA THR A 572 26.38 1.37 10.07
C THR A 572 27.52 1.09 9.09
N ASN A 573 28.69 0.68 9.58
CA ASN A 573 29.84 0.38 8.71
C ASN A 573 29.57 -0.77 7.73
N ILE A 574 28.85 -1.81 8.16
CA ILE A 574 28.48 -2.94 7.27
C ILE A 574 27.46 -2.48 6.21
N THR A 575 26.55 -1.56 6.59
CA THR A 575 25.52 -1.03 5.68
C THR A 575 26.14 -0.23 4.54
N ASP A 576 27.11 0.64 4.85
CA ASP A 576 27.80 1.47 3.85
C ASP A 576 28.68 0.61 2.93
N SER A 577 29.28 -0.47 3.47
CA SER A 577 30.10 -1.41 2.69
C SER A 577 29.28 -2.26 1.72
N LEU A 578 28.07 -2.68 2.10
CA LEU A 578 27.14 -3.40 1.22
C LEU A 578 26.68 -2.56 0.03
N ASP A 579 26.48 -1.25 0.23
CA ASP A 579 26.12 -0.34 -0.85
C ASP A 579 27.27 -0.18 -1.87
N ASN A 580 28.52 -0.15 -1.40
CA ASN A 580 29.70 -0.08 -2.27
C ASN A 580 29.88 -1.38 -3.07
N LEU A 581 29.61 -2.53 -2.45
CA LEU A 581 29.70 -3.83 -3.11
C LEU A 581 28.56 -4.05 -4.12
N ASP A 582 27.34 -3.57 -3.85
CA ASP A 582 26.23 -3.55 -4.83
C ASP A 582 26.59 -2.70 -6.06
N LYS A 583 27.16 -1.51 -5.86
CA LYS A 583 27.60 -0.64 -6.98
C LYS A 583 28.66 -1.31 -7.85
N LEU A 584 29.63 -2.00 -7.24
CA LEU A 584 30.69 -2.72 -7.95
C LEU A 584 30.15 -3.87 -8.81
N LEU A 585 29.30 -4.73 -8.23
CA LEU A 585 28.77 -5.88 -8.95
C LEU A 585 27.86 -5.44 -10.13
N VAL A 586 27.10 -4.37 -9.94
CA VAL A 586 26.31 -3.75 -11.02
C VAL A 586 27.21 -3.16 -12.10
N LYS A 587 28.30 -2.47 -11.72
CA LYS A 587 29.23 -1.85 -12.68
C LYS A 587 29.91 -2.88 -13.58
N TRP A 588 30.22 -4.08 -13.06
CA TRP A 588 31.07 -5.06 -13.75
C TRP A 588 30.34 -6.29 -14.29
N ASN A 589 29.02 -6.40 -14.09
CA ASN A 589 28.17 -7.46 -14.65
C ASN A 589 28.69 -8.88 -14.36
N ILE A 590 29.22 -9.11 -13.16
CA ILE A 590 29.76 -10.41 -12.72
C ILE A 590 28.58 -11.34 -12.43
N LYS A 591 28.46 -12.44 -13.17
CA LYS A 591 27.49 -13.52 -12.88
C LYS A 591 28.16 -14.60 -12.04
N LEU A 592 27.70 -14.79 -10.81
CA LEU A 592 28.23 -15.74 -9.83
C LEU A 592 27.71 -17.20 -10.02
N ASP A 593 27.05 -17.50 -11.14
CA ASP A 593 26.30 -18.74 -11.33
C ASP A 593 27.18 -20.00 -11.57
N ASP A 594 28.46 -19.85 -11.95
CA ASP A 594 29.27 -20.96 -12.49
C ASP A 594 30.23 -21.66 -11.49
N GLU A 595 30.32 -21.24 -10.21
CA GLU A 595 31.31 -21.79 -9.26
C GLU A 595 30.75 -22.14 -7.86
N TYR A 596 29.65 -22.91 -7.79
CA TYR A 596 29.01 -23.28 -6.51
C TYR A 596 29.96 -23.92 -5.49
N ASP A 597 30.80 -24.88 -5.91
CA ASP A 597 31.66 -25.61 -4.98
C ASP A 597 32.78 -24.73 -4.40
N PHE A 598 33.30 -23.79 -5.21
CA PHE A 598 34.27 -22.80 -4.76
C PHE A 598 33.64 -21.84 -3.74
N VAL A 599 32.43 -21.33 -4.04
CA VAL A 599 31.70 -20.42 -3.15
C VAL A 599 31.32 -21.13 -1.85
N LYS A 600 30.87 -22.40 -1.91
CA LYS A 600 30.58 -23.20 -0.72
C LYS A 600 31.81 -23.37 0.17
N ALA A 601 32.95 -23.77 -0.41
CA ALA A 601 34.18 -23.96 0.34
C ALA A 601 34.69 -22.66 0.99
N CYS A 602 34.60 -21.54 0.27
CA CYS A 602 34.95 -20.22 0.81
C CYS A 602 34.00 -19.79 1.93
N THR A 603 32.69 -20.02 1.76
CA THR A 603 31.67 -19.66 2.76
C THR A 603 31.82 -20.48 4.04
N LEU A 604 32.04 -21.80 3.93
CA LEU A 604 32.30 -22.67 5.10
C LEU A 604 33.55 -22.24 5.86
N LYS A 605 34.67 -22.03 5.15
CA LYS A 605 35.93 -21.57 5.74
C LYS A 605 35.76 -20.23 6.47
N HIS A 606 34.94 -19.34 5.91
CA HIS A 606 34.65 -18.04 6.52
C HIS A 606 33.73 -18.17 7.74
N LEU A 607 32.69 -19.02 7.70
CA LEU A 607 31.81 -19.29 8.83
C LEU A 607 32.57 -19.92 10.00
N GLU A 608 33.43 -20.90 9.74
CA GLU A 608 34.28 -21.53 10.75
C GLU A 608 35.28 -20.54 11.37
N GLY A 609 35.94 -19.72 10.54
CA GLY A 609 36.84 -18.68 10.99
C GLY A 609 36.13 -17.61 11.85
N SER A 610 34.93 -17.21 11.43
CA SER A 610 34.07 -16.28 12.16
C SER A 610 33.61 -16.85 13.50
N LEU A 611 33.24 -18.13 13.53
CA LEU A 611 32.84 -18.82 14.77
C LEU A 611 34.01 -18.86 15.77
N LEU A 612 35.21 -19.18 15.28
CA LEU A 612 36.41 -19.19 16.11
C LEU A 612 36.71 -17.79 16.68
N LEU A 613 36.57 -16.74 15.85
CA LEU A 613 36.73 -15.35 16.27
C LEU A 613 35.71 -14.94 17.33
N VAL A 614 34.42 -15.24 17.13
CA VAL A 614 33.34 -14.94 18.09
C VAL A 614 33.60 -15.65 19.42
N ASN A 615 33.96 -16.94 19.39
CA ASN A 615 34.28 -17.70 20.61
C ASN A 615 35.48 -17.12 21.37
N LYS A 616 36.52 -16.67 20.67
CA LYS A 616 37.68 -16.01 21.30
C LYS A 616 37.30 -14.66 21.91
N LYS A 617 36.39 -13.89 21.29
CA LYS A 617 35.83 -12.66 21.87
C LYS A 617 34.99 -12.92 23.12
N ILE A 618 34.19 -13.99 23.15
CA ILE A 618 33.46 -14.43 24.35
C ILE A 618 34.44 -14.76 25.48
N GLN A 619 35.51 -15.50 25.18
CA GLN A 619 36.57 -15.84 26.14
C GLN A 619 37.25 -14.58 26.70
N LEU A 620 37.59 -13.61 25.83
CA LEU A 620 38.16 -12.34 26.24
C LEU A 620 37.23 -11.57 27.19
N LEU A 621 35.96 -11.40 26.84
CA LEU A 621 34.98 -10.68 27.67
C LEU A 621 34.73 -11.40 29.01
N THR A 622 34.78 -12.74 29.00
CA THR A 622 34.64 -13.54 30.23
C THR A 622 35.84 -13.33 31.14
N ILE A 623 37.07 -13.31 30.60
CA ILE A 623 38.29 -13.00 31.37
C ILE A 623 38.24 -11.57 31.90
N GLN A 624 37.85 -10.59 31.07
CA GLN A 624 37.71 -9.19 31.49
C GLN A 624 36.66 -9.00 32.58
N LYS A 625 35.56 -9.75 32.57
CA LYS A 625 34.57 -9.76 33.67
C LYS A 625 35.11 -10.39 34.96
N GLN A 626 36.03 -11.35 34.86
CA GLN A 626 36.69 -11.96 36.02
C GLN A 626 37.78 -11.06 36.63
N MET A 627 38.18 -10.00 35.92
CA MET A 627 39.15 -9.00 36.38
C MET A 627 38.42 -7.90 37.14
N VAL A 628 38.11 -8.15 38.41
CA VAL A 628 37.57 -7.11 39.32
C VAL A 628 38.61 -6.00 39.51
N PRO A 629 38.25 -4.71 39.46
CA PRO A 629 39.18 -3.62 39.68
C PRO A 629 39.73 -3.71 41.12
N VAL A 630 41.04 -3.88 41.24
CA VAL A 630 41.72 -3.81 42.53
C VAL A 630 41.71 -2.35 42.97
N HIS A 631 40.99 -2.06 44.05
CA HIS A 631 41.11 -0.77 44.72
C HIS A 631 42.56 -0.53 45.15
N LEU A 632 43.00 0.68 44.84
CA LEU A 632 44.24 1.36 45.19
C LEU A 632 44.95 0.73 46.42
N ASN A 633 46.12 0.13 46.19
CA ASN A 633 47.17 -0.29 47.16
C ASN A 633 47.40 -1.81 47.41
N GLY A 634 46.77 -2.73 46.68
CA GLY A 634 47.06 -4.17 46.78
C GLY A 634 47.98 -4.73 45.68
N LYS A 635 49.03 -5.49 46.04
CA LYS A 635 49.87 -6.23 45.08
C LYS A 635 49.00 -7.14 44.18
N VAL A 636 49.15 -7.00 42.85
CA VAL A 636 48.47 -7.83 41.84
C VAL A 636 48.68 -9.32 42.14
N SER A 637 47.59 -10.07 42.31
CA SER A 637 47.67 -11.49 42.67
C SER A 637 48.30 -12.32 41.53
N ARG A 638 48.94 -13.46 41.85
CA ARG A 638 49.46 -14.39 40.81
C ARG A 638 48.37 -14.82 39.82
N ARG A 639 47.12 -14.92 40.27
CA ARG A 639 45.94 -15.24 39.45
C ARG A 639 45.62 -14.11 38.47
N GLN A 640 45.69 -12.85 38.90
CA GLN A 640 45.50 -11.69 38.00
C GLN A 640 46.62 -11.56 36.98
N LYS A 641 47.89 -11.81 37.37
CA LYS A 641 48.99 -11.85 36.40
C LYS A 641 48.82 -12.94 35.35
N LYS A 642 48.23 -14.09 35.72
CA LYS A 642 47.88 -15.16 34.78
C LYS A 642 46.75 -14.73 33.84
N LEU A 643 45.67 -14.14 34.37
CA LEU A 643 44.57 -13.60 33.57
C LEU A 643 45.00 -12.49 32.60
N HIS A 644 45.89 -11.58 33.00
CA HIS A 644 46.45 -10.56 32.10
C HIS A 644 47.32 -11.15 30.97
N ARG A 645 48.05 -12.24 31.24
CA ARG A 645 48.82 -12.95 30.20
C ARG A 645 47.90 -13.66 29.22
N GLU A 646 46.84 -14.28 29.73
CA GLU A 646 45.80 -14.93 28.91
C GLU A 646 45.02 -13.89 28.08
N GLU A 647 44.70 -12.72 28.65
CA GLU A 647 44.10 -11.59 27.94
C GLU A 647 45.01 -11.09 26.80
N ALA A 648 46.30 -10.87 27.07
CA ALA A 648 47.24 -10.42 26.05
C ALA A 648 47.41 -11.44 24.92
N ALA A 649 47.46 -12.74 25.24
CA ALA A 649 47.52 -13.81 24.25
C ALA A 649 46.24 -13.86 23.39
N LEU A 650 45.06 -13.76 24.03
CA LEU A 650 43.78 -13.71 23.32
C LEU A 650 43.63 -12.48 22.45
N LEU A 651 44.14 -11.31 22.87
CA LEU A 651 44.11 -10.11 22.04
C LEU A 651 44.98 -10.26 20.78
N VAL A 652 46.13 -10.94 20.87
CA VAL A 652 46.96 -11.24 19.69
C VAL A 652 46.25 -12.21 18.76
N GLU A 653 45.70 -13.31 19.29
CA GLU A 653 44.94 -14.29 18.51
C GLU A 653 43.70 -13.67 17.85
N ILE A 654 42.95 -12.82 18.57
CA ILE A 654 41.79 -12.10 18.04
C ILE A 654 42.24 -11.17 16.92
N ASN A 655 43.34 -10.43 17.07
CA ASN A 655 43.82 -9.51 16.04
C ASN A 655 44.30 -10.26 14.78
N GLU A 656 44.91 -11.43 14.93
CA GLU A 656 45.26 -12.30 13.79
C GLU A 656 44.02 -12.88 13.09
N LEU A 657 43.01 -13.26 13.85
CA LEU A 657 41.74 -13.75 13.32
C LEU A 657 40.92 -12.62 12.68
N GLU A 658 40.95 -11.40 13.23
CA GLU A 658 40.35 -10.20 12.63
C GLU A 658 41.02 -9.82 11.32
N LYS A 659 42.33 -10.06 11.17
CA LYS A 659 43.04 -9.87 9.90
C LYS A 659 42.67 -10.89 8.81
N ARG A 660 42.23 -12.09 9.20
CA ARG A 660 41.94 -13.19 8.26
C ARG A 660 40.45 -13.38 7.98
N PHE A 661 39.60 -13.03 8.94
CA PHE A 661 38.18 -13.32 8.94
C PHE A 661 37.35 -12.14 9.47
N GLY A 662 37.98 -10.99 9.76
CA GLY A 662 37.29 -9.80 10.23
C GLY A 662 36.70 -9.02 9.06
N PHE A 663 35.37 -8.93 9.03
CA PHE A 663 34.61 -8.20 8.01
C PHE A 663 35.16 -6.77 7.76
N THR A 664 35.71 -6.07 8.74
CA THR A 664 36.08 -4.65 8.63
C THR A 664 37.40 -4.34 7.90
N GLN A 665 38.31 -5.30 7.72
CA GLN A 665 39.61 -5.04 7.07
C GLN A 665 39.57 -5.31 5.57
N ASP A 666 38.84 -6.34 5.14
CA ASP A 666 38.67 -6.69 3.73
C ASP A 666 37.95 -5.57 2.94
N PHE A 667 36.99 -4.84 3.55
CA PHE A 667 36.31 -3.73 2.86
C PHE A 667 37.09 -2.42 2.80
N LYS A 668 38.04 -2.17 3.71
CA LYS A 668 38.95 -1.02 3.55
C LYS A 668 39.89 -1.23 2.38
N GLN A 669 40.38 -2.45 2.21
CA GLN A 669 41.17 -2.83 1.04
C GLN A 669 40.31 -2.83 -0.23
N LEU A 670 39.01 -3.15 -0.12
CA LEU A 670 38.07 -3.04 -1.23
C LEU A 670 37.80 -1.58 -1.61
N ASP A 671 37.57 -0.66 -0.66
CA ASP A 671 37.41 0.78 -0.92
C ASP A 671 38.68 1.39 -1.54
N GLU A 672 39.86 1.04 -1.02
CA GLU A 672 41.15 1.44 -1.60
C GLU A 672 41.35 0.84 -3.01
N GLY A 673 40.85 -0.39 -3.23
CA GLY A 673 40.80 -1.04 -4.52
C GLY A 673 39.83 -0.36 -5.49
N ILE A 674 38.64 0.03 -5.05
CA ILE A 674 37.61 0.76 -5.82
C ILE A 674 38.19 2.08 -6.29
N ASP A 675 38.81 2.85 -5.40
CA ASP A 675 39.48 4.11 -5.74
C ASP A 675 40.61 3.90 -6.76
N ALA A 676 41.33 2.78 -6.68
CA ALA A 676 42.36 2.44 -7.65
C ALA A 676 41.76 2.04 -9.01
N ILE A 677 40.61 1.36 -9.02
CA ILE A 677 39.97 0.92 -10.26
C ILE A 677 39.21 2.07 -10.94
N ASP A 678 38.56 2.97 -10.20
CA ASP A 678 37.94 4.18 -10.78
C ASP A 678 39.00 5.06 -11.45
N LYS A 679 40.19 5.19 -10.86
CA LYS A 679 41.33 5.85 -11.52
C LYS A 679 41.81 5.11 -12.78
N MET A 680 41.69 3.79 -12.81
CA MET A 680 42.00 2.99 -14.00
C MET A 680 40.94 3.16 -15.09
N ASP A 681 39.66 3.28 -14.71
CA ASP A 681 38.54 3.50 -15.62
C ASP A 681 38.62 4.91 -16.24
N ASP A 682 38.99 5.91 -15.44
CA ASP A 682 39.31 7.25 -15.91
C ASP A 682 40.49 7.22 -16.90
N ALA A 683 41.55 6.47 -16.59
CA ALA A 683 42.69 6.30 -17.49
C ALA A 683 42.32 5.55 -18.79
N ILE A 684 41.42 4.55 -18.73
CA ILE A 684 40.90 3.84 -19.90
C ILE A 684 40.01 4.76 -20.75
N ASN A 685 39.21 5.62 -20.11
CA ASN A 685 38.38 6.61 -20.81
C ASN A 685 39.24 7.70 -21.46
N GLU A 686 40.30 8.16 -20.81
CA GLU A 686 41.32 9.02 -21.43
C GLU A 686 41.99 8.32 -22.62
N LEU A 687 42.37 7.04 -22.47
CA LEU A 687 42.95 6.25 -23.55
C LEU A 687 41.97 6.09 -24.73
N ASN A 688 40.68 5.86 -24.45
CA ASN A 688 39.64 5.79 -25.47
C ASN A 688 39.39 7.14 -26.16
N GLN A 689 39.58 8.27 -25.46
CA GLN A 689 39.58 9.59 -26.09
C GLN A 689 40.78 9.79 -27.00
N VAL A 690 41.97 9.31 -26.60
CA VAL A 690 43.17 9.31 -27.45
C VAL A 690 42.97 8.43 -28.68
N VAL A 691 42.37 7.24 -28.53
CA VAL A 691 42.03 6.35 -29.66
C VAL A 691 41.02 7.01 -30.60
N LYS A 692 39.98 7.66 -30.08
CA LYS A 692 39.04 8.44 -30.91
C LYS A 692 39.73 9.61 -31.62
N GLY A 693 40.67 10.27 -30.95
CA GLY A 693 41.51 11.32 -31.56
C GLY A 693 42.37 10.76 -32.70
N LEU A 694 42.97 9.58 -32.51
CA LEU A 694 43.73 8.85 -33.54
C LEU A 694 42.85 8.39 -34.70
N GLU A 695 41.63 7.92 -34.44
CA GLU A 695 40.66 7.58 -35.50
C GLU A 695 40.23 8.82 -36.28
N GLN A 696 40.02 9.95 -35.62
CA GLN A 696 39.73 11.22 -36.29
C GLN A 696 40.93 11.70 -37.12
N MET A 697 42.15 11.50 -36.62
CA MET A 697 43.38 11.81 -37.36
C MET A 697 43.60 10.85 -38.54
N SER A 698 43.26 9.57 -38.39
CA SER A 698 43.24 8.57 -39.47
C SER A 698 42.23 8.93 -40.54
N ARG A 699 41.01 9.33 -40.15
CA ARG A 699 40.00 9.82 -41.11
C ARG A 699 40.42 11.13 -41.77
N ALA A 700 41.14 12.00 -41.08
CA ALA A 700 41.73 13.19 -41.68
C ALA A 700 42.81 12.84 -42.71
N LEU A 701 43.65 11.84 -42.41
CA LEU A 701 44.65 11.27 -43.34
C LEU A 701 44.02 10.51 -44.51
N GLU A 702 42.89 9.83 -44.31
CA GLU A 702 42.11 9.19 -45.38
C GLU A 702 41.37 10.22 -46.25
N SER A 703 40.96 11.35 -45.66
CA SER A 703 40.36 12.48 -46.39
C SER A 703 41.39 13.32 -47.15
N LEU A 704 42.68 13.18 -46.83
CA LEU A 704 43.78 13.66 -47.66
C LEU A 704 43.86 12.77 -48.90
N ASN A 705 43.11 13.17 -49.92
CA ASN A 705 43.09 12.53 -51.22
C ASN A 705 44.54 12.37 -51.73
N ILE A 706 45.03 11.12 -51.76
CA ILE A 706 46.37 10.76 -52.26
C ILE A 706 46.57 11.30 -53.69
N LYS A 707 45.49 11.50 -54.47
CA LYS A 707 45.53 12.18 -55.77
C LYS A 707 45.85 13.67 -55.72
N ASP A 708 45.44 14.40 -54.68
CA ASP A 708 45.74 15.83 -54.53
C ASP A 708 47.18 16.03 -54.04
N MET A 709 47.70 15.13 -53.21
CA MET A 709 49.13 15.09 -52.87
C MET A 709 49.99 14.65 -54.06
N LEU A 710 49.57 13.65 -54.84
CA LEU A 710 50.27 13.22 -56.06
C LEU A 710 50.18 14.26 -57.18
N HIS A 711 49.10 15.05 -57.28
CA HIS A 711 49.02 16.18 -58.21
C HIS A 711 49.93 17.34 -57.79
N GLN A 712 50.02 17.63 -56.49
CA GLN A 712 50.96 18.63 -55.97
C GLN A 712 52.43 18.17 -56.08
N PHE A 713 52.71 16.88 -55.87
CA PHE A 713 54.03 16.29 -56.11
C PHE A 713 54.38 16.21 -57.61
N SER A 714 53.44 15.82 -58.48
CA SER A 714 53.62 15.82 -59.94
C SER A 714 53.91 17.21 -60.49
N ALA A 715 53.21 18.24 -59.99
CA ALA A 715 53.46 19.63 -60.34
C ALA A 715 54.87 20.10 -59.91
N LEU A 716 55.39 19.61 -58.78
CA LEU A 716 56.76 19.89 -58.30
C LEU A 716 57.87 19.19 -59.12
N PHE A 717 57.55 18.08 -59.81
CA PHE A 717 58.52 17.34 -60.65
C PHE A 717 58.39 17.62 -62.16
N SER A 718 57.39 18.40 -62.57
CA SER A 718 57.21 18.87 -63.96
C SER A 718 58.15 20.02 -64.35
N GLU A 719 58.85 20.62 -63.38
CA GLU A 719 59.80 21.73 -63.58
C GLU A 719 61.28 21.29 -63.50
N LEU A 720 61.58 19.99 -63.61
CA LEU A 720 62.96 19.49 -63.67
C LEU A 720 63.40 19.16 -65.12
N PRO A 721 64.62 19.59 -65.54
CA PRO A 721 65.13 19.38 -66.90
C PRO A 721 65.21 17.89 -67.31
N PRO A 722 65.00 17.56 -68.59
CA PRO A 722 64.85 16.18 -69.10
C PRO A 722 66.11 15.30 -69.06
N GLU A 723 67.19 15.76 -68.40
CA GLU A 723 68.45 15.02 -68.29
C GLU A 723 68.60 14.25 -66.98
N LEU A 724 67.68 14.40 -66.01
CA LEU A 724 67.74 13.72 -64.71
C LEU A 724 66.62 12.67 -64.47
N SER A 725 65.64 12.55 -65.37
CA SER A 725 64.46 11.70 -65.15
C SER A 725 64.60 10.23 -65.58
N LYS A 726 65.61 9.89 -66.38
CA LYS A 726 65.77 8.52 -66.91
C LYS A 726 66.37 7.49 -65.94
N PRO A 727 67.32 7.81 -65.03
CA PRO A 727 67.87 6.79 -64.12
C PRO A 727 66.91 6.41 -62.98
N ILE A 728 66.05 7.34 -62.56
CA ILE A 728 65.20 7.21 -61.36
C ILE A 728 63.97 6.36 -61.66
N VAL A 729 63.34 6.53 -62.83
CA VAL A 729 62.18 5.72 -63.24
C VAL A 729 62.59 4.23 -63.39
N THR A 730 63.79 3.96 -63.94
CA THR A 730 64.29 2.58 -64.06
C THR A 730 64.64 1.93 -62.71
N GLN A 731 65.03 2.71 -61.70
CA GLN A 731 65.24 2.20 -60.34
C GLN A 731 63.92 1.93 -59.62
N ILE A 732 62.88 2.73 -59.87
CA ILE A 732 61.53 2.53 -59.32
C ILE A 732 60.89 1.28 -59.93
N ASP A 733 60.96 1.10 -61.24
CA ASP A 733 60.42 -0.10 -61.91
C ASP A 733 61.11 -1.39 -61.44
N LYS A 734 62.42 -1.33 -61.16
CA LYS A 734 63.17 -2.45 -60.58
C LYS A 734 62.73 -2.77 -59.15
N LYS A 735 62.52 -1.74 -58.31
CA LYS A 735 62.04 -1.89 -56.93
C LYS A 735 60.62 -2.46 -56.88
N VAL A 736 59.77 -2.08 -57.83
CA VAL A 736 58.39 -2.59 -57.95
C VAL A 736 58.37 -4.05 -58.41
N ALA A 737 59.34 -4.49 -59.23
CA ALA A 737 59.50 -5.90 -59.57
C ALA A 737 59.98 -6.74 -58.37
N GLU A 738 60.96 -6.24 -57.60
CA GLU A 738 61.45 -6.90 -56.37
C GLU A 738 60.33 -7.08 -55.33
N LEU A 739 59.48 -6.05 -55.13
CA LEU A 739 58.34 -6.12 -54.21
C LEU A 739 57.22 -7.08 -54.66
N LYS A 740 57.09 -7.33 -55.97
CA LYS A 740 56.12 -8.32 -56.48
C LYS A 740 56.62 -9.76 -56.27
N GLU A 741 57.92 -10.00 -56.42
CA GLU A 741 58.53 -11.29 -56.08
C GLU A 741 58.41 -11.60 -54.58
N GLU A 742 58.61 -10.60 -53.70
CA GLU A 742 58.44 -10.79 -52.25
C GLU A 742 56.99 -11.12 -51.86
N GLN A 743 55.99 -10.52 -52.51
CA GLN A 743 54.57 -10.83 -52.28
C GLN A 743 54.15 -12.23 -52.79
N GLU A 744 54.72 -12.69 -53.90
CA GLU A 744 54.47 -14.05 -54.40
C GLU A 744 55.13 -15.11 -53.48
N GLU A 745 56.31 -14.83 -52.90
CA GLU A 745 56.96 -15.69 -51.90
C GLU A 745 56.19 -15.76 -50.57
N GLU A 746 55.56 -14.67 -50.13
CA GLU A 746 54.71 -14.66 -48.93
C GLU A 746 53.41 -15.44 -49.13
N GLN A 747 52.80 -15.35 -50.32
CA GLN A 747 51.59 -16.13 -50.65
C GLN A 747 51.87 -17.63 -50.76
N GLU A 748 53.04 -18.05 -51.27
CA GLU A 748 53.42 -19.48 -51.24
C GLU A 748 53.70 -19.99 -49.83
N LYS A 749 54.26 -19.16 -48.93
CA LYS A 749 54.47 -19.53 -47.52
C LYS A 749 53.16 -19.68 -46.74
N GLU A 750 52.13 -18.88 -47.00
CA GLU A 750 50.79 -19.05 -46.40
C GLU A 750 50.05 -20.30 -46.89
N VAL A 751 50.19 -20.68 -48.17
CA VAL A 751 49.56 -21.90 -48.72
C VAL A 751 50.21 -23.19 -48.17
N THR A 752 51.49 -23.14 -47.79
CA THR A 752 52.22 -24.28 -47.24
C THR A 752 51.94 -24.51 -45.74
N LEU A 753 51.62 -23.45 -44.99
CA LEU A 753 51.26 -23.54 -43.56
C LEU A 753 49.82 -24.03 -43.33
N GLY A 754 48.92 -23.85 -44.31
CA GLY A 754 47.51 -24.28 -44.26
C GLY A 754 47.24 -25.76 -44.58
N ARG A 755 48.26 -26.58 -44.88
CA ARG A 755 48.13 -28.02 -45.20
C ARG A 755 48.65 -28.97 -44.10
N SER A 756 49.03 -28.45 -42.93
CA SER A 756 49.50 -29.26 -41.79
C SER A 756 48.72 -29.01 -40.47
N ILE A 757 47.43 -28.69 -40.57
CA ILE A 757 46.44 -28.78 -39.48
C ILE A 757 45.31 -29.70 -39.94
#